data_AF-A0A917AMF1-F1
#
_entry.id   AF-A0A917AMF1-F1
#
_cell.length_a   1.000
_cell.length_b   1.000
_cell.length_c   1.000
_cell.angle_alpha   90.00
_cell.angle_beta   90.00
_cell.angle_gamma   90.00
#
_symmetry.space_group_name_H-M   'P 1'
#
loop_
_entity.id
_entity.type
_entity.pdbx_description
1 polymer ?
#
loop_
_entity_poly.entity_id
_entity_poly.type
_entity_poly.pdbx_seq_one_letter_code
_entity_poly.pdbx_strand_id
1 'polypeptide(L)'
;MFTGIVTGLGTVLQRRPRQDHTGAESGVERLTFSAPGHLQGLELGGSIAVNGVCVSAVELDHNLEEISVELIQETLRRTSLGALDIGHAVNLERCLPSGARLDGHVVQGHVDGLGRLIERDPADGRHRFSLSSELAPYLAEKGSIAVDGVSLTVTAVSGPEAAEPWFEVGLIPTTLAETTLGRLELGGPVNLEVDVLAKYTRRMLGFQQPDAGSSRLPAIAQPETPAPVLDPVDLALEQLAAGRPVVVVDDADRENEGDIIFPASASTQELMAFTIRHSSGVLCAPMSAERAAYLQLPPMVTDNEDPKGTAYTISCDADASRHRQITTGISAADRALTAQLLASSASVPDDLTRPGHVFPLIAHAEGVLGRAGHTEAAVDLCVLAGAPAVGIIAELTHDDGEMMRLPALREFADEHGLALISIEDLIRRRGGTPIPEEAPVPVDAEALTRGDLVDAGPVVTLPTDYGTFAAQVWTEHSTGHEHMLISAQGHHPQQNGQVSRPLIRMHSECATGDVFGSQRCDCGTQLISALESIQRDGGHLLYLRGHEGRGIGLADKMRAYHLQEQGADTVEANEMLGLPAEQRDFTGAAAILHGAGITRLQLLTNNPEKVRVLREAGLDVEQVPSTGVVHEANRRYLETKRDRMNHLLDHLGLTDAHDEQGEHQRL
;
A
#
# COMPACT_ATOMS: atom_id res chain seq x y z
N MET A 1 21.40 -29.99 8.38
CA MET A 1 20.18 -30.28 7.61
C MET A 1 20.45 -31.47 6.72
N PHE A 2 19.46 -32.33 6.61
CA PHE A 2 19.46 -33.58 5.88
C PHE A 2 18.30 -33.55 4.88
N THR A 3 18.24 -34.57 4.04
CA THR A 3 17.23 -34.72 2.98
C THR A 3 16.31 -35.90 3.22
N GLY A 4 16.70 -36.78 4.14
CA GLY A 4 16.10 -38.07 4.39
C GLY A 4 16.40 -39.10 3.30
N ILE A 5 17.36 -38.84 2.43
CA ILE A 5 17.88 -39.83 1.50
C ILE A 5 19.01 -40.57 2.21
N VAL A 6 18.69 -41.72 2.79
CA VAL A 6 19.67 -42.58 3.45
C VAL A 6 20.72 -43.01 2.44
N THR A 7 21.99 -42.71 2.72
CA THR A 7 23.11 -42.98 1.83
C THR A 7 23.90 -44.24 2.23
N GLY A 8 23.57 -44.84 3.37
CA GLY A 8 24.09 -46.16 3.73
C GLY A 8 23.61 -46.68 5.08
N LEU A 9 24.07 -47.90 5.37
CA LEU A 9 23.75 -48.63 6.60
C LEU A 9 24.99 -48.74 7.50
N GLY A 10 24.77 -48.52 8.79
CA GLY A 10 25.74 -48.77 9.86
C GLY A 10 25.30 -49.90 10.79
N THR A 11 26.15 -50.22 11.76
CA THR A 11 25.85 -51.18 12.83
C THR A 11 26.38 -50.65 14.15
N VAL A 12 25.64 -50.83 15.24
CA VAL A 12 26.10 -50.49 16.60
C VAL A 12 27.21 -51.44 16.99
N LEU A 13 28.41 -50.92 17.21
CA LEU A 13 29.59 -51.70 17.61
C LEU A 13 29.79 -51.70 19.12
N GLN A 14 29.47 -50.58 19.77
CA GLN A 14 29.71 -50.39 21.18
C GLN A 14 28.71 -49.42 21.81
N ARG A 15 28.33 -49.70 23.06
CA ARG A 15 27.52 -48.84 23.92
C ARG A 15 28.12 -48.81 25.32
N ARG A 16 28.45 -47.63 25.84
CA ARG A 16 29.02 -47.48 27.20
C ARG A 16 28.54 -46.18 27.88
N PRO A 17 28.20 -46.21 29.18
CA PRO A 17 27.95 -44.98 29.93
C PRO A 17 29.24 -44.17 30.07
N ARG A 18 29.12 -42.84 29.99
CA ARG A 18 30.24 -41.92 30.21
C ARG A 18 30.34 -41.59 31.69
N GLN A 19 31.53 -41.76 32.25
CA GLN A 19 31.85 -41.31 33.60
C GLN A 19 32.30 -39.84 33.57
N ASP A 20 31.88 -39.07 34.55
CA ASP A 20 32.35 -37.70 34.75
C ASP A 20 33.78 -37.68 35.35
N HIS A 21 34.32 -36.48 35.58
CA HIS A 21 35.68 -36.31 36.12
C HIS A 21 35.83 -36.78 37.58
N THR A 22 34.74 -37.20 38.22
CA THR A 22 34.71 -37.77 39.57
C THR A 22 34.51 -39.29 39.56
N GLY A 23 34.33 -39.89 38.38
CA GLY A 23 34.06 -41.33 38.21
C GLY A 23 32.58 -41.71 38.37
N ALA A 24 31.68 -40.74 38.55
CA ALA A 24 30.24 -40.96 38.63
C ALA A 24 29.60 -40.98 37.23
N GLU A 25 28.45 -41.64 37.08
CA GLU A 25 27.74 -41.65 35.79
C GLU A 25 27.25 -40.25 35.42
N SER A 26 27.72 -39.72 34.29
CA SER A 26 27.43 -38.36 33.84
C SER A 26 26.03 -38.18 33.21
N GLY A 27 25.26 -39.26 33.11
CA GLY A 27 24.00 -39.28 32.35
C GLY A 27 24.18 -39.24 30.82
N VAL A 28 25.41 -39.18 30.32
CA VAL A 28 25.72 -39.27 28.88
C VAL A 28 26.10 -40.71 28.54
N GLU A 29 25.60 -41.25 27.44
CA GLU A 29 26.09 -42.52 26.88
C GLU A 29 26.88 -42.28 25.61
N ARG A 30 27.97 -43.02 25.44
CA ARG A 30 28.72 -43.08 24.19
C ARG A 30 28.30 -44.30 23.39
N LEU A 31 27.89 -44.07 22.15
CA LEU A 31 27.64 -45.10 21.14
C LEU A 31 28.70 -45.01 20.05
N THR A 32 29.16 -46.17 19.58
CA THR A 32 30.05 -46.30 18.43
C THR A 32 29.35 -47.10 17.34
N PHE A 33 29.37 -46.58 16.12
CA PHE A 33 28.75 -47.20 14.95
C PHE A 33 29.79 -47.43 13.85
N SER A 34 29.63 -48.51 13.08
CA SER A 34 30.26 -48.60 11.76
C SER A 34 29.58 -47.62 10.81
N ALA A 35 30.34 -46.88 10.02
CA ALA A 35 29.86 -45.85 9.09
C ALA A 35 30.61 -45.91 7.75
N PRO A 36 30.53 -47.05 7.03
CA PRO A 36 31.33 -47.30 5.84
C PRO A 36 31.05 -46.28 4.74
N GLY A 37 32.08 -45.62 4.22
CA GLY A 37 31.96 -44.57 3.20
C GLY A 37 31.35 -43.24 3.68
N HIS A 38 31.02 -43.09 4.97
CA HIS A 38 30.34 -41.89 5.51
C HIS A 38 31.28 -40.99 6.33
N LEU A 39 32.55 -41.35 6.51
CA LEU A 39 33.50 -40.53 7.27
C LEU A 39 34.27 -39.52 6.40
N GLN A 40 34.19 -39.62 5.06
CA GLN A 40 34.94 -38.74 4.18
C GLN A 40 34.48 -37.28 4.35
N GLY A 41 35.43 -36.39 4.67
CA GLY A 41 35.15 -34.98 4.92
C GLY A 41 34.34 -34.71 6.20
N LEU A 42 34.19 -35.71 7.09
CA LEU A 42 33.64 -35.51 8.42
C LEU A 42 34.77 -35.22 9.40
N GLU A 43 34.63 -34.12 10.14
CA GLU A 43 35.56 -33.71 11.20
C GLU A 43 34.92 -33.92 12.57
N LEU A 44 35.73 -33.89 13.64
CA LEU A 44 35.20 -33.90 15.01
C LEU A 44 34.25 -32.71 15.22
N GLY A 45 33.12 -32.96 15.86
CA GLY A 45 32.01 -32.02 16.01
C GLY A 45 31.08 -31.95 14.79
N GLY A 46 31.48 -32.50 13.65
CA GLY A 46 30.62 -32.57 12.46
C GLY A 46 29.40 -33.48 12.69
N SER A 47 28.30 -33.14 12.03
CA SER A 47 27.01 -33.81 12.24
C SER A 47 26.72 -34.90 11.22
N ILE A 48 26.13 -36.00 11.67
CA ILE A 48 25.61 -37.10 10.86
C ILE A 48 24.24 -37.51 11.42
N ALA A 49 23.32 -37.96 10.57
CA ALA A 49 22.06 -38.52 11.04
C ALA A 49 22.21 -40.03 11.24
N VAL A 50 21.80 -40.54 12.41
CA VAL A 50 21.70 -41.97 12.72
C VAL A 50 20.25 -42.31 13.02
N ASN A 51 19.60 -43.12 12.18
CA ASN A 51 18.15 -43.33 12.20
C ASN A 51 17.36 -42.01 12.23
N GLY A 52 17.83 -40.99 11.51
CA GLY A 52 17.21 -39.65 11.50
C GLY A 52 17.52 -38.78 12.72
N VAL A 53 18.36 -39.22 13.67
CA VAL A 53 18.79 -38.38 14.80
C VAL A 53 20.10 -37.68 14.43
N CYS A 54 20.11 -36.35 14.45
CA CYS A 54 21.31 -35.55 14.28
C CYS A 54 22.24 -35.75 15.48
N VAL A 55 23.43 -36.30 15.24
CA VAL A 55 24.45 -36.55 16.26
C VAL A 55 25.79 -36.00 15.80
N SER A 56 26.61 -35.57 16.76
CA SER A 56 27.93 -34.99 16.50
C SER A 56 29.04 -36.01 16.76
N ALA A 57 29.98 -36.11 15.82
CA ALA A 57 31.14 -36.98 15.95
C ALA A 57 32.04 -36.52 17.11
N VAL A 58 32.31 -37.39 18.08
CA VAL A 58 33.29 -37.13 19.16
C VAL A 58 34.58 -37.92 18.99
N GLU A 59 34.55 -38.97 18.17
CA GLU A 59 35.70 -39.79 17.81
C GLU A 59 35.46 -40.39 16.41
N LEU A 60 36.53 -40.46 15.61
CA LEU A 60 36.48 -40.95 14.23
C LEU A 60 37.69 -41.87 14.01
N ASP A 61 37.44 -43.10 13.58
CA ASP A 61 38.47 -44.00 13.06
C ASP A 61 38.25 -44.19 11.56
N HIS A 62 39.03 -43.49 10.75
CA HIS A 62 38.94 -43.59 9.29
C HIS A 62 39.45 -44.92 8.72
N ASN A 63 40.26 -45.68 9.46
CA ASN A 63 40.77 -46.96 9.00
C ASN A 63 39.74 -48.07 9.20
N LEU A 64 39.02 -48.02 10.33
CA LEU A 64 37.96 -48.97 10.66
C LEU A 64 36.57 -48.51 10.18
N GLU A 65 36.49 -47.27 9.66
CA GLU A 65 35.25 -46.59 9.30
C GLU A 65 34.26 -46.51 10.48
N GLU A 66 34.76 -46.20 11.68
CA GLU A 66 33.97 -46.11 12.90
C GLU A 66 33.77 -44.65 13.35
N ILE A 67 32.59 -44.37 13.88
CA ILE A 67 32.25 -43.08 14.49
C ILE A 67 31.70 -43.31 15.89
N SER A 68 32.20 -42.54 16.85
CA SER A 68 31.58 -42.45 18.18
C SER A 68 30.86 -41.12 18.35
N VAL A 69 29.72 -41.18 19.02
CA VAL A 69 28.89 -40.03 19.38
C VAL A 69 28.51 -40.12 20.85
N GLU A 70 28.18 -38.97 21.44
CA GLU A 70 27.72 -38.88 22.81
C GLU A 70 26.29 -38.38 22.86
N LEU A 71 25.44 -39.13 23.56
CA LEU A 71 24.01 -38.87 23.66
C LEU A 71 23.64 -38.53 25.10
N ILE A 72 22.91 -37.44 25.26
CA ILE A 72 22.30 -37.09 26.54
C ILE A 72 21.07 -37.98 26.81
N GLN A 73 20.68 -38.07 28.09
CA GLN A 73 19.51 -38.85 28.52
C GLN A 73 18.23 -38.54 27.74
N GLU A 74 17.99 -37.27 27.39
CA GLU A 74 16.76 -36.89 26.67
C GLU A 74 16.72 -37.52 25.28
N THR A 75 17.82 -37.47 24.52
CA THR A 75 17.93 -38.10 23.20
C THR A 75 17.72 -39.61 23.29
N LEU A 76 18.32 -40.27 24.28
CA LEU A 76 18.13 -41.71 24.48
C LEU A 76 16.67 -42.06 24.81
N ARG A 77 15.97 -41.23 25.58
CA ARG A 77 14.56 -41.48 25.96
C ARG A 77 13.57 -41.20 24.83
N ARG A 78 13.84 -40.17 24.03
CA ARG A 78 12.93 -39.68 23.00
C ARG A 78 13.09 -40.36 21.64
N THR A 79 14.17 -41.10 21.43
CA THR A 79 14.51 -41.70 20.13
C THR A 79 14.76 -43.20 20.25
N SER A 80 14.73 -43.90 19.12
CA SER A 80 15.01 -45.33 19.01
C SER A 80 16.45 -45.67 19.40
N LEU A 81 17.36 -44.68 19.46
CA LEU A 81 18.75 -44.87 19.84
C LEU A 81 18.92 -45.41 21.27
N GLY A 82 18.01 -45.10 22.19
CA GLY A 82 18.07 -45.64 23.56
C GLY A 82 17.79 -47.14 23.65
N ALA A 83 17.11 -47.70 22.66
CA ALA A 83 16.81 -49.13 22.56
C ALA A 83 17.80 -49.89 21.67
N LEU A 84 18.83 -49.21 21.15
CA LEU A 84 19.85 -49.87 20.34
C LEU A 84 20.80 -50.69 21.22
N ASP A 85 21.05 -51.92 20.78
CA ASP A 85 22.04 -52.83 21.32
C ASP A 85 23.12 -53.11 20.27
N ILE A 86 24.25 -53.65 20.72
CA ILE A 86 25.36 -54.04 19.86
C ILE A 86 24.84 -55.03 18.79
N GLY A 87 25.18 -54.75 17.53
CA GLY A 87 24.75 -55.53 16.37
C GLY A 87 23.48 -55.02 15.68
N HIS A 88 22.74 -54.07 16.26
CA HIS A 88 21.61 -53.46 15.56
C HIS A 88 22.08 -52.61 14.37
N ALA A 89 21.38 -52.74 13.25
CA ALA A 89 21.60 -51.93 12.06
C ALA A 89 20.99 -50.54 12.21
N VAL A 90 21.60 -49.53 11.58
CA VAL A 90 21.14 -48.14 11.60
C VAL A 90 21.22 -47.51 10.20
N ASN A 91 20.33 -46.58 9.89
CA ASN A 91 20.41 -45.71 8.71
C ASN A 91 21.40 -44.58 8.97
N LEU A 92 22.22 -44.26 7.97
CA LEU A 92 23.20 -43.17 8.02
C LEU A 92 22.97 -42.19 6.87
N GLU A 93 23.03 -40.90 7.20
CA GLU A 93 22.99 -39.82 6.22
C GLU A 93 23.92 -38.67 6.64
N ARG A 94 24.71 -38.15 5.69
CA ARG A 94 25.55 -36.96 5.91
C ARG A 94 24.75 -35.67 5.73
N CYS A 95 25.13 -34.63 6.46
CA CYS A 95 24.52 -33.31 6.26
C CYS A 95 24.65 -32.87 4.79
N LEU A 96 23.57 -32.31 4.26
CA LEU A 96 23.56 -31.75 2.92
C LEU A 96 24.46 -30.50 2.86
N PRO A 97 25.46 -30.44 1.96
CA PRO A 97 26.24 -29.22 1.75
C PRO A 97 25.38 -28.07 1.21
N SER A 98 25.73 -26.83 1.56
CA SER A 98 25.07 -25.65 1.00
C SER A 98 25.17 -25.64 -0.54
N GLY A 99 24.04 -25.48 -1.22
CA GLY A 99 23.96 -25.46 -2.69
C GLY A 99 23.95 -26.84 -3.36
N ALA A 100 23.95 -27.94 -2.60
CA ALA A 100 23.75 -29.28 -3.15
C ALA A 100 22.29 -29.51 -3.55
N ARG A 101 22.05 -30.54 -4.38
CA ARG A 101 20.70 -30.92 -4.83
C ARG A 101 19.90 -31.49 -3.65
N LEU A 102 18.65 -31.06 -3.54
CA LEU A 102 17.70 -31.58 -2.55
C LEU A 102 16.86 -32.69 -3.20
N ASP A 103 17.25 -33.94 -3.02
CA ASP A 103 16.58 -35.10 -3.64
C ASP A 103 15.44 -35.70 -2.77
N GLY A 104 15.30 -35.24 -1.52
CA GLY A 104 14.19 -35.58 -0.60
C GLY A 104 13.44 -34.34 -0.10
N HIS A 105 12.99 -34.34 1.15
CA HIS A 105 12.43 -33.15 1.81
C HIS A 105 13.38 -32.62 2.89
N VAL A 106 13.06 -31.47 3.49
CA VAL A 106 13.92 -30.88 4.52
C VAL A 106 13.79 -31.66 5.83
N VAL A 107 14.85 -32.38 6.21
CA VAL A 107 14.95 -33.12 7.47
C VAL A 107 15.97 -32.43 8.38
N GLN A 108 15.58 -32.07 9.60
CA GLN A 108 16.45 -31.40 10.57
C GLN A 108 17.34 -32.41 11.31
N GLY A 109 16.87 -33.65 11.44
CA GLY A 109 17.46 -34.67 12.30
C GLY A 109 17.00 -34.51 13.75
N HIS A 110 15.85 -33.89 13.96
CA HIS A 110 15.22 -33.68 15.26
C HIS A 110 13.97 -34.55 15.32
N VAL A 111 14.13 -35.73 15.92
CA VAL A 111 13.04 -36.70 16.06
C VAL A 111 11.94 -36.12 16.93
N ASP A 112 10.74 -36.01 16.37
CA ASP A 112 9.57 -35.42 17.01
C ASP A 112 8.82 -36.47 17.86
N GLY A 113 9.00 -37.77 17.57
CA GLY A 113 8.50 -38.85 18.42
C GLY A 113 8.78 -40.24 17.87
N LEU A 114 8.24 -41.25 18.55
CA LEU A 114 8.36 -42.65 18.16
C LEU A 114 7.06 -43.16 17.55
N GLY A 115 7.19 -43.91 16.45
CA GLY A 115 6.13 -44.71 15.85
C GLY A 115 6.44 -46.19 15.97
N ARG A 116 5.53 -47.03 15.48
CA ARG A 116 5.75 -48.47 15.31
C ARG A 116 5.12 -48.95 14.02
N LEU A 117 5.76 -49.88 13.31
CA LEU A 117 5.13 -50.55 12.18
C LEU A 117 3.94 -51.38 12.68
N ILE A 118 2.73 -51.13 12.19
CA ILE A 118 1.52 -51.85 12.61
C ILE A 118 0.94 -52.74 11.52
N GLU A 119 1.22 -52.43 10.26
CA GLU A 119 0.74 -53.22 9.12
C GLU A 119 1.74 -53.16 7.97
N ARG A 120 1.86 -54.27 7.25
CA ARG A 120 2.61 -54.38 6.00
C ARG A 120 1.73 -55.10 5.00
N ASP A 121 1.43 -54.44 3.88
CA ASP A 121 0.77 -55.04 2.74
C ASP A 121 1.82 -55.42 1.69
N PRO A 122 2.18 -56.70 1.59
CA PRO A 122 3.19 -57.16 0.64
C PRO A 122 2.69 -57.14 -0.82
N ALA A 123 1.39 -56.99 -1.09
CA ALA A 123 0.87 -57.02 -2.46
C ALA A 123 1.12 -55.71 -3.22
N ASP A 124 1.15 -54.57 -2.53
CA ASP A 124 1.35 -53.24 -3.12
C ASP A 124 2.39 -52.38 -2.40
N GLY A 125 3.12 -52.95 -1.44
CA GLY A 125 4.27 -52.30 -0.80
C GLY A 125 3.87 -51.23 0.22
N ARG A 126 2.59 -51.16 0.61
CA ARG A 126 2.11 -50.24 1.63
C ARG A 126 2.55 -50.67 3.02
N HIS A 127 3.00 -49.71 3.81
CA HIS A 127 3.39 -49.91 5.20
C HIS A 127 2.66 -48.88 6.05
N ARG A 128 2.03 -49.34 7.12
CA ARG A 128 1.31 -48.49 8.06
C ARG A 128 2.06 -48.43 9.37
N PHE A 129 2.22 -47.22 9.88
CA PHE A 129 2.89 -46.94 11.14
C PHE A 129 1.92 -46.27 12.09
N SER A 130 2.00 -46.64 13.37
CA SER A 130 1.35 -45.91 14.45
C SER A 130 2.00 -44.54 14.63
N LEU A 131 1.17 -43.61 15.09
CA LEU A 131 1.49 -42.21 15.28
C LEU A 131 0.93 -41.76 16.62
N SER A 132 1.64 -40.91 17.35
CA SER A 132 1.08 -40.34 18.57
C SER A 132 -0.01 -39.32 18.23
N SER A 133 -0.97 -39.14 19.13
CA SER A 133 -1.99 -38.09 19.00
C SER A 133 -1.40 -36.68 18.92
N GLU A 134 -0.24 -36.47 19.55
CA GLU A 134 0.49 -35.20 19.46
C GLU A 134 0.98 -34.93 18.03
N LEU A 135 1.50 -35.97 17.34
CA LEU A 135 2.06 -35.87 15.99
C LEU A 135 1.01 -35.95 14.87
N ALA A 136 -0.15 -36.53 15.12
CA ALA A 136 -1.20 -36.73 14.12
C ALA A 136 -1.56 -35.47 13.30
N PRO A 137 -1.71 -34.27 13.91
CA PRO A 137 -2.11 -33.08 13.16
C PRO A 137 -1.01 -32.47 12.28
N TYR A 138 0.22 -33.00 12.29
CA TYR A 138 1.30 -32.54 11.43
C TYR A 138 1.44 -33.34 10.12
N LEU A 139 0.70 -34.45 9.97
CA LEU A 139 0.72 -35.26 8.76
C LEU A 139 -0.49 -34.96 7.88
N ALA A 140 -0.27 -34.97 6.57
CA ALA A 140 -1.31 -34.86 5.56
C ALA A 140 -1.07 -35.92 4.47
N GLU A 141 -2.14 -36.38 3.82
CA GLU A 141 -1.98 -37.19 2.62
C GLU A 141 -1.20 -36.41 1.57
N LYS A 142 -0.27 -37.08 0.86
CA LYS A 142 0.71 -36.47 -0.06
C LYS A 142 1.74 -35.55 0.61
N GLY A 143 1.70 -35.41 1.94
CA GLY A 143 2.74 -34.74 2.71
C GLY A 143 4.01 -35.58 2.86
N SER A 144 5.05 -34.97 3.43
CA SER A 144 6.34 -35.62 3.70
C SER A 144 6.48 -36.00 5.18
N ILE A 145 7.15 -37.12 5.43
CA ILE A 145 7.56 -37.57 6.77
C ILE A 145 8.89 -38.31 6.67
N ALA A 146 9.77 -38.16 7.66
CA ALA A 146 10.95 -39.00 7.79
C ALA A 146 10.70 -40.14 8.78
N VAL A 147 10.95 -41.39 8.36
CA VAL A 147 10.85 -42.59 9.20
C VAL A 147 12.23 -43.23 9.34
N ASP A 148 12.80 -43.23 10.54
CA ASP A 148 14.22 -43.55 10.80
C ASP A 148 15.17 -42.79 9.88
N GLY A 149 14.83 -41.53 9.58
CA GLY A 149 15.58 -40.67 8.67
C GLY A 149 15.32 -40.94 7.18
N VAL A 150 14.41 -41.84 6.80
CA VAL A 150 14.03 -42.06 5.39
C VAL A 150 12.89 -41.11 5.03
N SER A 151 13.11 -40.20 4.08
CA SER A 151 12.11 -39.28 3.54
C SER A 151 11.09 -40.04 2.69
N LEU A 152 9.82 -39.98 3.09
CA LEU A 152 8.73 -40.70 2.46
C LEU A 152 7.53 -39.78 2.22
N THR A 153 6.74 -40.13 1.21
CA THR A 153 5.45 -39.49 0.93
C THR A 153 4.33 -40.28 1.58
N VAL A 154 3.50 -39.61 2.37
CA VAL A 154 2.33 -40.21 3.01
C VAL A 154 1.27 -40.55 1.95
N THR A 155 0.91 -41.82 1.84
CA THR A 155 -0.12 -42.31 0.89
C THR A 155 -1.52 -42.25 1.47
N ALA A 156 -1.65 -42.38 2.79
CA ALA A 156 -2.88 -42.22 3.53
C ALA A 156 -2.57 -41.90 5.01
N VAL A 157 -3.48 -41.27 5.72
CA VAL A 157 -3.35 -40.98 7.15
C VAL A 157 -4.71 -41.10 7.81
N SER A 158 -4.74 -41.55 9.06
CA SER A 158 -5.96 -41.51 9.87
C SER A 158 -6.45 -40.08 10.07
N GLY A 159 -7.71 -39.89 10.43
CA GLY A 159 -8.17 -38.59 10.93
C GLY A 159 -7.32 -38.13 12.13
N PRO A 160 -7.13 -36.81 12.33
CA PRO A 160 -6.25 -36.28 13.38
C PRO A 160 -6.75 -36.59 14.80
N GLU A 161 -8.04 -36.88 14.96
CA GLU A 161 -8.68 -37.23 16.25
C GLU A 161 -8.90 -38.74 16.43
N ALA A 162 -8.31 -39.59 15.58
CA ALA A 162 -8.43 -41.04 15.72
C ALA A 162 -7.87 -41.49 17.08
N ALA A 163 -8.56 -42.43 17.75
CA ALA A 163 -8.11 -42.96 19.04
C ALA A 163 -6.74 -43.66 18.93
N GLU A 164 -6.47 -44.28 17.77
CA GLU A 164 -5.18 -44.87 17.42
C GLU A 164 -4.71 -44.27 16.08
N PRO A 165 -4.04 -43.11 16.10
CA PRO A 165 -3.58 -42.47 14.88
C PRO A 165 -2.55 -43.31 14.14
N TRP A 166 -2.61 -43.26 12.82
CA TRP A 166 -1.68 -43.97 11.95
C TRP A 166 -1.44 -43.19 10.65
N PHE A 167 -0.31 -43.48 10.01
CA PHE A 167 -0.05 -43.05 8.64
C PHE A 167 0.49 -44.20 7.82
N GLU A 168 0.34 -44.08 6.51
CA GLU A 168 0.73 -45.08 5.54
C GLU A 168 1.66 -44.48 4.49
N VAL A 169 2.61 -45.28 4.05
CA VAL A 169 3.61 -44.93 3.04
C VAL A 169 3.79 -46.10 2.09
N GLY A 170 4.11 -45.79 0.83
CA GLY A 170 4.54 -46.78 -0.14
C GLY A 170 6.05 -46.97 -0.06
N LEU A 171 6.52 -48.19 0.19
CA LEU A 171 7.95 -48.51 0.16
C LEU A 171 8.27 -49.33 -1.09
N ILE A 172 9.10 -48.76 -1.96
CA ILE A 172 9.60 -49.47 -3.14
C ILE A 172 10.68 -50.49 -2.75
N PRO A 173 10.92 -51.53 -3.57
CA PRO A 173 11.92 -52.56 -3.27
C PRO A 173 13.32 -52.02 -2.96
N THR A 174 13.75 -50.95 -3.64
CA THR A 174 15.05 -50.32 -3.38
C THR A 174 15.12 -49.71 -1.98
N THR A 175 14.09 -48.97 -1.56
CA THR A 175 14.04 -48.39 -0.20
C THR A 175 14.07 -49.49 0.87
N LEU A 176 13.38 -50.61 0.65
CA LEU A 176 13.40 -51.75 1.57
C LEU A 176 14.79 -52.42 1.63
N ALA A 177 15.49 -52.52 0.50
CA ALA A 177 16.81 -53.15 0.44
C ALA A 177 17.92 -52.29 1.06
N GLU A 178 17.87 -50.97 0.84
CA GLU A 178 18.94 -50.04 1.18
C GLU A 178 18.76 -49.35 2.55
N THR A 179 17.64 -49.59 3.24
CA THR A 179 17.36 -48.99 4.56
C THR A 179 16.99 -50.03 5.61
N THR A 180 17.01 -49.65 6.88
CA THR A 180 16.56 -50.50 7.99
C THR A 180 15.08 -50.89 7.89
N LEU A 181 14.26 -50.15 7.13
CA LEU A 181 12.82 -50.38 7.02
C LEU A 181 12.46 -51.76 6.42
N GLY A 182 13.32 -52.33 5.56
CA GLY A 182 13.11 -53.68 5.04
C GLY A 182 13.28 -54.78 6.07
N ARG A 183 14.04 -54.52 7.15
CA ARG A 183 14.27 -55.45 8.27
C ARG A 183 13.34 -55.19 9.45
N LEU A 184 12.54 -54.12 9.38
CA LEU A 184 11.63 -53.75 10.45
C LEU A 184 10.51 -54.79 10.60
N GLU A 185 10.36 -55.30 11.80
CA GLU A 185 9.30 -56.24 12.18
C GLU A 185 8.02 -55.50 12.61
N LEU A 186 6.88 -56.19 12.54
CA LEU A 186 5.61 -55.65 13.08
C LEU A 186 5.77 -55.36 14.58
N GLY A 187 5.36 -54.17 15.00
CA GLY A 187 5.53 -53.63 16.35
C GLY A 187 6.89 -52.97 16.61
N GLY A 188 7.84 -53.07 15.67
CA GLY A 188 9.17 -52.48 15.78
C GLY A 188 9.11 -50.94 15.83
N PRO A 189 9.87 -50.30 16.76
CA PRO A 189 9.86 -48.85 16.91
C PRO A 189 10.63 -48.16 15.80
N VAL A 190 10.20 -46.95 15.44
CA VAL A 190 10.87 -46.08 14.47
C VAL A 190 10.88 -44.64 14.97
N ASN A 191 11.92 -43.89 14.62
CA ASN A 191 11.94 -42.44 14.78
C ASN A 191 11.05 -41.78 13.74
N LEU A 192 10.23 -40.84 14.15
CA LEU A 192 9.41 -40.02 13.28
C LEU A 192 9.86 -38.57 13.36
N GLU A 193 10.10 -37.96 12.21
CA GLU A 193 10.26 -36.52 12.08
C GLU A 193 9.24 -36.01 11.06
N VAL A 194 8.38 -35.10 11.50
CA VAL A 194 7.33 -34.51 10.66
C VAL A 194 7.89 -33.31 9.89
N ASP A 195 7.21 -32.94 8.80
CA ASP A 195 7.65 -31.83 7.95
C ASP A 195 7.87 -30.55 8.76
N VAL A 196 9.03 -29.91 8.56
CA VAL A 196 9.41 -28.67 9.24
C VAL A 196 8.41 -27.54 8.98
N LEU A 197 7.83 -27.48 7.79
CA LEU A 197 6.78 -26.52 7.45
C LEU A 197 5.53 -26.80 8.28
N ALA A 198 5.12 -28.06 8.43
CA ALA A 198 3.97 -28.42 9.27
C ALA A 198 4.20 -28.01 10.74
N LYS A 199 5.44 -28.17 11.26
CA LYS A 199 5.79 -27.75 12.62
C LYS A 199 5.65 -26.26 12.82
N TYR A 200 6.23 -25.46 11.93
CA TYR A 200 6.12 -24.00 12.03
C TYR A 200 4.69 -23.52 11.76
N THR A 201 4.00 -24.09 10.78
CA THR A 201 2.59 -23.78 10.52
C THR A 201 1.75 -24.05 11.76
N ARG A 202 1.84 -25.22 12.39
CA ARG A 202 1.07 -25.51 13.60
C ARG A 202 1.53 -24.67 14.80
N ARG A 203 2.82 -24.36 14.92
CA ARG A 203 3.30 -23.45 15.97
C ARG A 203 2.72 -22.04 15.80
N MET A 204 2.64 -21.57 14.56
CA MET A 204 2.05 -20.30 14.16
C MET A 204 0.54 -20.31 14.40
N LEU A 205 -0.18 -21.35 13.98
CA LEU A 205 -1.60 -21.56 14.28
C LEU A 205 -1.86 -21.65 15.79
N GLY A 206 -0.94 -22.22 16.57
CA GLY A 206 -1.02 -22.27 18.03
C GLY A 206 -0.74 -20.94 18.74
N PHE A 207 -0.17 -19.95 18.04
CA PHE A 207 -0.19 -18.56 18.48
C PHE A 207 -1.48 -17.83 18.07
N GLN A 208 -2.31 -18.44 17.22
CA GLN A 208 -3.59 -17.92 16.73
C GLN A 208 -4.82 -18.54 17.43
N GLN A 209 -4.71 -18.98 18.69
CA GLN A 209 -5.87 -19.37 19.52
C GLN A 209 -5.77 -18.76 20.92
N PRO A 210 -6.88 -18.27 21.51
CA PRO A 210 -8.14 -19.00 21.74
C PRO A 210 -9.34 -18.37 21.00
N ASP A 211 -10.32 -19.10 20.47
CA ASP A 211 -10.97 -20.30 21.00
C ASP A 211 -11.37 -21.29 19.90
N ALA A 212 -11.39 -22.57 20.27
CA ALA A 212 -11.83 -23.67 19.43
C ALA A 212 -13.36 -23.81 19.46
N GLY A 213 -14.00 -23.77 18.29
CA GLY A 213 -15.41 -24.14 18.20
C GLY A 213 -16.06 -24.04 16.82
N SER A 214 -15.68 -24.87 15.84
CA SER A 214 -16.64 -25.39 14.84
C SER A 214 -15.96 -26.31 13.82
N SER A 215 -16.11 -27.62 14.00
CA SER A 215 -16.03 -28.58 12.89
C SER A 215 -17.28 -28.47 12.01
N ARG A 216 -17.14 -28.31 10.69
CA ARG A 216 -18.27 -28.50 9.75
C ARG A 216 -18.14 -29.87 9.05
N LEU A 217 -19.13 -30.73 9.30
CA LEU A 217 -19.62 -31.76 8.38
C LEU A 217 -20.79 -31.16 7.56
N PRO A 218 -21.25 -31.81 6.46
CA PRO A 218 -21.81 -31.12 5.30
C PRO A 218 -23.19 -30.50 5.52
N ALA A 219 -23.52 -29.52 4.66
CA ALA A 219 -24.62 -28.58 4.78
C ALA A 219 -25.96 -29.21 5.20
N ILE A 220 -26.43 -28.81 6.39
CA ILE A 220 -27.83 -28.93 6.81
C ILE A 220 -28.36 -27.50 6.94
N ALA A 221 -29.54 -27.24 6.38
CA ALA A 221 -30.23 -25.96 6.44
C ALA A 221 -30.18 -25.38 7.86
N GLN A 222 -29.71 -24.13 7.99
CA GLN A 222 -29.54 -23.47 9.28
C GLN A 222 -30.89 -23.29 9.97
N PRO A 223 -31.04 -23.71 11.24
CA PRO A 223 -32.07 -23.17 12.11
C PRO A 223 -31.59 -21.80 12.63
N GLU A 224 -32.48 -20.81 12.62
CA GLU A 224 -32.22 -19.44 13.09
C GLU A 224 -31.69 -19.43 14.54
N THR A 225 -30.43 -19.05 14.71
CA THR A 225 -29.81 -18.72 16.01
C THR A 225 -30.06 -17.24 16.36
N PRO A 226 -30.18 -16.87 17.65
CA PRO A 226 -30.47 -15.50 18.06
C PRO A 226 -29.31 -14.57 17.66
N ALA A 227 -29.65 -13.36 17.21
CA ALA A 227 -28.69 -12.38 16.70
C ALA A 227 -27.56 -12.09 17.72
N PRO A 228 -26.29 -11.95 17.28
CA PRO A 228 -25.20 -11.52 18.14
C PRO A 228 -25.47 -10.13 18.73
N VAL A 229 -25.11 -9.94 20.00
CA VAL A 229 -25.38 -8.69 20.73
C VAL A 229 -24.34 -7.63 20.34
N LEU A 230 -24.82 -6.49 19.84
CA LEU A 230 -24.01 -5.28 19.62
C LEU A 230 -23.72 -4.57 20.95
N ASP A 231 -22.57 -3.90 21.01
CA ASP A 231 -22.15 -3.10 22.17
C ASP A 231 -22.80 -1.70 22.15
N PRO A 232 -22.90 -1.01 23.31
CA PRO A 232 -23.34 0.38 23.34
C PRO A 232 -22.35 1.30 22.62
N VAL A 233 -22.85 2.28 21.86
CA VAL A 233 -22.01 3.28 21.16
C VAL A 233 -21.09 4.04 22.12
N ASP A 234 -21.52 4.29 23.36
CA ASP A 234 -20.67 4.97 24.35
C ASP A 234 -19.39 4.17 24.68
N LEU A 235 -19.44 2.82 24.65
CA LEU A 235 -18.24 1.99 24.84
C LEU A 235 -17.25 2.16 23.66
N ALA A 236 -17.77 2.24 22.43
CA ALA A 236 -16.94 2.50 21.26
C ALA A 236 -16.27 3.88 21.35
N LEU A 237 -16.99 4.91 21.79
CA LEU A 237 -16.44 6.26 21.98
C LEU A 237 -15.35 6.29 23.06
N GLU A 238 -15.53 5.54 24.16
CA GLU A 238 -14.49 5.40 25.20
C GLU A 238 -13.21 4.73 24.66
N GLN A 239 -13.35 3.68 23.84
CA GLN A 239 -12.21 3.01 23.22
C GLN A 239 -11.49 3.92 22.23
N LEU A 240 -12.22 4.62 21.37
CA LEU A 240 -11.66 5.55 20.39
C LEU A 240 -10.94 6.73 21.06
N ALA A 241 -11.52 7.30 22.12
CA ALA A 241 -10.88 8.36 22.89
C ALA A 241 -9.57 7.90 23.57
N ALA A 242 -9.46 6.60 23.88
CA ALA A 242 -8.23 5.97 24.35
C ALA A 242 -7.26 5.56 23.22
N GLY A 243 -7.56 5.89 21.96
CA GLY A 243 -6.77 5.53 20.79
C GLY A 243 -6.86 4.06 20.38
N ARG A 244 -7.87 3.33 20.86
CA ARG A 244 -8.13 1.93 20.51
C ARG A 244 -9.10 1.83 19.33
N PRO A 245 -8.98 0.82 18.47
CA PRO A 245 -9.91 0.61 17.38
C PRO A 245 -11.25 0.03 17.86
N VAL A 246 -12.27 0.17 17.02
CA VAL A 246 -13.61 -0.43 17.18
C VAL A 246 -14.02 -1.10 15.88
N VAL A 247 -15.02 -1.98 15.92
CA VAL A 247 -15.61 -2.59 14.73
C VAL A 247 -16.98 -1.96 14.48
N VAL A 248 -17.23 -1.55 13.25
CA VAL A 248 -18.51 -0.97 12.83
C VAL A 248 -19.08 -1.81 11.70
N VAL A 249 -20.28 -2.34 11.92
CA VAL A 249 -21.04 -3.07 10.90
C VAL A 249 -22.13 -2.20 10.31
N ASP A 250 -22.40 -2.37 9.03
CA ASP A 250 -23.56 -1.77 8.38
C ASP A 250 -24.78 -2.70 8.44
N ASP A 251 -25.88 -2.28 7.81
CA ASP A 251 -27.08 -3.11 7.73
C ASP A 251 -26.84 -4.38 6.89
N ALA A 252 -27.51 -5.47 7.28
CA ALA A 252 -27.38 -6.78 6.63
C ALA A 252 -27.77 -6.79 5.14
N ASP A 253 -28.50 -5.76 4.69
CA ASP A 253 -28.93 -5.58 3.30
C ASP A 253 -28.00 -4.66 2.48
N ARG A 254 -26.93 -4.08 3.08
CA ARG A 254 -25.99 -3.14 2.42
C ARG A 254 -24.74 -3.86 1.89
N GLU A 255 -23.62 -3.84 2.61
CA GLU A 255 -22.43 -4.63 2.35
C GLU A 255 -22.45 -5.86 3.25
N ASN A 256 -23.10 -5.76 4.42
CA ASN A 256 -23.12 -6.78 5.47
C ASN A 256 -21.68 -7.09 5.94
N GLU A 257 -20.85 -6.05 6.00
CA GLU A 257 -19.40 -6.10 6.25
C GLU A 257 -19.05 -5.21 7.44
N GLY A 258 -17.95 -5.56 8.09
CA GLY A 258 -17.47 -4.85 9.27
C GLY A 258 -16.13 -4.20 9.00
N ASP A 259 -16.05 -2.90 9.28
CA ASP A 259 -14.79 -2.17 9.21
C ASP A 259 -14.20 -2.04 10.60
N ILE A 260 -12.88 -2.21 10.68
CA ILE A 260 -12.14 -1.72 11.83
C ILE A 260 -11.92 -0.22 11.67
N ILE A 261 -12.26 0.56 12.70
CA ILE A 261 -12.22 2.02 12.69
C ILE A 261 -11.38 2.53 13.87
N PHE A 262 -10.49 3.48 13.63
CA PHE A 262 -9.78 4.22 14.67
C PHE A 262 -9.40 5.65 14.23
N PRO A 263 -9.13 6.58 15.16
CA PRO A 263 -8.72 7.94 14.78
C PRO A 263 -7.34 7.91 14.12
N ALA A 264 -7.20 8.55 12.95
CA ALA A 264 -5.94 8.55 12.21
C ALA A 264 -4.80 9.21 13.00
N SER A 265 -5.12 10.17 13.87
CA SER A 265 -4.17 10.77 14.82
C SER A 265 -3.61 9.81 15.89
N ALA A 266 -4.31 8.71 16.17
CA ALA A 266 -3.90 7.67 17.12
C ALA A 266 -3.14 6.52 16.46
N SER A 267 -2.91 6.59 15.14
CA SER A 267 -2.23 5.52 14.40
C SER A 267 -0.84 5.23 14.98
N THR A 268 -0.57 3.99 15.34
CA THR A 268 0.79 3.51 15.63
C THR A 268 1.20 2.45 14.63
N GLN A 269 2.48 2.10 14.58
CA GLN A 269 2.95 1.00 13.74
C GLN A 269 2.24 -0.31 14.10
N GLU A 270 2.04 -0.59 15.39
CA GLU A 270 1.40 -1.81 15.88
C GLU A 270 -0.08 -1.84 15.53
N LEU A 271 -0.80 -0.73 15.73
CA LEU A 271 -2.22 -0.63 15.39
C LEU A 271 -2.43 -0.74 13.87
N MET A 272 -1.56 -0.11 13.08
CA MET A 272 -1.61 -0.21 11.63
C MET A 272 -1.29 -1.62 11.16
N ALA A 273 -0.28 -2.28 11.73
CA ALA A 273 0.07 -3.66 11.42
C ALA A 273 -1.07 -4.64 11.79
N PHE A 274 -1.72 -4.42 12.93
CA PHE A 274 -2.91 -5.16 13.34
C PHE A 274 -4.04 -5.00 12.32
N THR A 275 -4.33 -3.76 11.92
CA THR A 275 -5.34 -3.45 10.91
C THR A 275 -5.03 -4.16 9.59
N ILE A 276 -3.79 -4.05 9.08
CA ILE A 276 -3.36 -4.71 7.85
C ILE A 276 -3.46 -6.23 7.95
N ARG A 277 -3.16 -6.82 9.10
CA ARG A 277 -3.18 -8.29 9.30
C ARG A 277 -4.58 -8.87 9.18
N HIS A 278 -5.61 -8.14 9.61
CA HIS A 278 -6.97 -8.65 9.76
C HIS A 278 -7.98 -8.05 8.76
N SER A 279 -7.52 -7.22 7.83
CA SER A 279 -8.37 -6.57 6.82
C SER A 279 -7.91 -6.88 5.41
N SER A 280 -8.66 -6.37 4.43
CA SER A 280 -8.32 -6.36 3.01
C SER A 280 -6.92 -5.78 2.71
N GLY A 281 -6.37 -4.98 3.63
CA GLY A 281 -5.12 -4.25 3.47
C GLY A 281 -5.26 -2.95 2.68
N VAL A 282 -6.46 -2.65 2.17
CA VAL A 282 -6.85 -1.37 1.56
C VAL A 282 -7.15 -0.40 2.69
N LEU A 283 -6.15 0.42 3.04
CA LEU A 283 -6.29 1.37 4.14
C LEU A 283 -6.88 2.68 3.65
N CYS A 284 -8.11 2.93 4.06
CA CYS A 284 -8.83 4.14 3.73
C CYS A 284 -8.74 5.16 4.88
N ALA A 285 -8.71 6.45 4.54
CA ALA A 285 -8.65 7.54 5.50
C ALA A 285 -9.85 8.48 5.34
N PRO A 286 -11.02 8.15 5.91
CA PRO A 286 -12.19 9.04 5.89
C PRO A 286 -11.90 10.38 6.55
N MET A 287 -12.28 11.47 5.87
CA MET A 287 -12.10 12.84 6.36
C MET A 287 -13.19 13.77 5.84
N SER A 288 -13.25 14.97 6.40
CA SER A 288 -14.12 16.02 5.88
C SER A 288 -13.66 16.53 4.52
N ALA A 289 -14.60 17.06 3.72
CA ALA A 289 -14.32 17.66 2.43
C ALA A 289 -13.33 18.84 2.56
N GLU A 290 -13.45 19.64 3.62
CA GLU A 290 -12.55 20.77 3.90
C GLU A 290 -11.11 20.30 4.16
N ARG A 291 -10.95 19.17 4.87
CA ARG A 291 -9.62 18.61 5.13
C ARG A 291 -8.98 18.07 3.85
N ALA A 292 -9.74 17.35 3.04
CA ALA A 292 -9.27 16.85 1.75
C ALA A 292 -8.89 18.01 0.80
N ALA A 293 -9.70 19.07 0.75
CA ALA A 293 -9.44 20.26 -0.04
C ALA A 293 -8.18 21.01 0.43
N TYR A 294 -8.05 21.23 1.75
CA TYR A 294 -6.87 21.86 2.34
C TYR A 294 -5.59 21.11 1.99
N LEU A 295 -5.63 19.78 2.05
CA LEU A 295 -4.51 18.91 1.69
C LEU A 295 -4.38 18.65 0.19
N GLN A 296 -5.17 19.26 -0.69
CA GLN A 296 -5.19 18.97 -2.15
C GLN A 296 -5.25 17.48 -2.47
N LEU A 297 -6.31 16.85 -1.99
CA LEU A 297 -6.66 15.47 -2.29
C LEU A 297 -7.93 15.49 -3.18
N PRO A 298 -7.79 15.81 -4.49
CA PRO A 298 -8.93 15.80 -5.41
C PRO A 298 -9.51 14.39 -5.59
N PRO A 299 -10.76 14.27 -6.06
CA PRO A 299 -11.36 12.99 -6.42
C PRO A 299 -10.45 12.16 -7.34
N MET A 300 -10.44 10.85 -7.13
CA MET A 300 -9.61 9.92 -7.92
C MET A 300 -10.05 9.86 -9.39
N VAL A 301 -11.35 9.99 -9.63
CA VAL A 301 -12.00 9.94 -10.95
C VAL A 301 -12.99 11.08 -11.07
N THR A 302 -13.21 11.53 -12.30
CA THR A 302 -14.18 12.61 -12.60
C THR A 302 -15.62 12.12 -12.61
N ASP A 303 -15.84 10.87 -13.04
CA ASP A 303 -17.15 10.21 -13.06
C ASP A 303 -17.08 8.98 -12.15
N ASN A 304 -17.82 8.99 -11.05
CA ASN A 304 -17.77 7.93 -10.05
C ASN A 304 -18.78 6.84 -10.38
N GLU A 305 -18.30 5.75 -10.97
CA GLU A 305 -19.10 4.57 -11.33
C GLU A 305 -19.19 3.53 -10.20
N ASP A 306 -18.65 3.82 -9.01
CA ASP A 306 -18.75 2.93 -7.85
C ASP A 306 -20.23 2.71 -7.48
N PRO A 307 -20.72 1.46 -7.37
CA PRO A 307 -22.12 1.17 -7.06
C PRO A 307 -22.61 1.77 -5.73
N LYS A 308 -21.69 2.03 -4.79
CA LYS A 308 -21.99 2.64 -3.48
C LYS A 308 -21.64 4.14 -3.42
N GLY A 309 -21.16 4.71 -4.52
CA GLY A 309 -20.77 6.12 -4.63
C GLY A 309 -19.61 6.50 -3.70
N THR A 310 -18.71 5.57 -3.40
CA THR A 310 -17.60 5.78 -2.46
C THR A 310 -16.67 6.88 -2.97
N ALA A 311 -16.54 7.96 -2.20
CA ALA A 311 -15.86 9.18 -2.62
C ALA A 311 -14.35 9.12 -2.39
N TYR A 312 -13.66 8.30 -3.19
CA TYR A 312 -12.20 8.20 -3.19
C TYR A 312 -11.53 9.47 -3.71
N THR A 313 -10.48 9.92 -3.01
CA THR A 313 -9.51 10.87 -3.55
C THR A 313 -8.33 10.11 -4.19
N ILE A 314 -7.45 10.83 -4.88
CA ILE A 314 -6.13 10.28 -5.23
C ILE A 314 -5.41 9.78 -3.96
N SER A 315 -4.69 8.66 -4.08
CA SER A 315 -3.94 8.09 -2.95
C SER A 315 -2.72 8.94 -2.60
N CYS A 316 -2.24 8.81 -1.36
CA CYS A 316 -1.11 9.59 -0.87
C CYS A 316 -0.22 8.81 0.11
N ASP A 317 1.03 9.28 0.24
CA ASP A 317 1.98 8.90 1.27
C ASP A 317 2.59 10.14 1.90
N ALA A 318 3.14 10.03 3.10
CA ALA A 318 4.01 11.05 3.67
C ALA A 318 5.26 11.29 2.80
N ASP A 319 5.64 12.54 2.57
CA ASP A 319 6.80 12.89 1.74
C ASP A 319 8.13 12.53 2.46
N ALA A 320 8.88 11.58 1.89
CA ALA A 320 10.19 11.17 2.37
C ALA A 320 11.24 12.30 2.41
N SER A 321 11.07 13.36 1.62
CA SER A 321 11.94 14.54 1.63
C SER A 321 11.82 15.36 2.92
N ARG A 322 10.63 15.35 3.53
CA ARG A 322 10.30 16.07 4.77
C ARG A 322 10.29 15.14 5.98
N HIS A 323 9.97 13.87 5.77
CA HIS A 323 9.83 12.86 6.81
C HIS A 323 10.83 11.72 6.57
N ARG A 324 12.06 11.89 7.10
CA ARG A 324 13.18 10.93 6.90
C ARG A 324 12.91 9.50 7.39
N GLN A 325 11.82 9.27 8.12
CA GLN A 325 11.40 7.93 8.58
C GLN A 325 10.71 7.13 7.47
N ILE A 326 10.21 7.79 6.43
CA ILE A 326 9.55 7.14 5.30
C ILE A 326 10.59 6.51 4.37
N THR A 327 10.25 5.32 3.87
CA THR A 327 11.06 4.61 2.88
C THR A 327 10.29 4.50 1.57
N THR A 328 9.41 3.52 1.46
CA THR A 328 8.60 3.25 0.27
C THR A 328 7.13 3.62 0.45
N GLY A 329 6.70 3.97 1.67
CA GLY A 329 5.31 4.34 1.96
C GLY A 329 4.41 3.16 2.36
N ILE A 330 4.74 1.92 1.98
CA ILE A 330 3.85 0.75 2.17
C ILE A 330 3.92 0.10 3.55
N SER A 331 4.99 0.33 4.31
CA SER A 331 5.18 -0.32 5.62
C SER A 331 4.09 0.11 6.61
N ALA A 332 3.82 -0.69 7.64
CA ALA A 332 2.85 -0.31 8.68
C ALA A 332 3.26 0.99 9.38
N ALA A 333 4.56 1.21 9.59
CA ALA A 333 5.09 2.44 10.18
C ALA A 333 4.91 3.64 9.24
N ASP A 334 5.19 3.45 7.94
CA ASP A 334 5.07 4.50 6.93
C ASP A 334 3.60 4.92 6.77
N ARG A 335 2.68 3.95 6.65
CA ARG A 335 1.23 4.21 6.55
C ARG A 335 0.65 4.82 7.82
N ALA A 336 1.16 4.44 9.01
CA ALA A 336 0.78 5.09 10.27
C ALA A 336 1.21 6.57 10.30
N LEU A 337 2.41 6.91 9.80
CA LEU A 337 2.84 8.30 9.71
C LEU A 337 2.00 9.09 8.70
N THR A 338 1.71 8.53 7.53
CA THR A 338 0.79 9.14 6.56
C THR A 338 -0.57 9.45 7.21
N ALA A 339 -1.16 8.49 7.93
CA ALA A 339 -2.42 8.68 8.64
C ALA A 339 -2.36 9.81 9.69
N GLN A 340 -1.28 9.89 10.48
CA GLN A 340 -1.09 10.96 11.45
C GLN A 340 -1.00 12.34 10.78
N LEU A 341 -0.29 12.46 9.65
CA LEU A 341 -0.20 13.71 8.88
C LEU A 341 -1.55 14.11 8.29
N LEU A 342 -2.31 13.15 7.76
CA LEU A 342 -3.68 13.41 7.30
C LEU A 342 -4.56 13.99 8.41
N ALA A 343 -4.40 13.55 9.67
CA ALA A 343 -5.16 14.07 10.81
C ALA A 343 -4.60 15.38 11.42
N SER A 344 -3.32 15.69 11.19
CA SER A 344 -2.61 16.79 11.86
C SER A 344 -3.00 18.16 11.31
N SER A 345 -3.52 19.05 12.17
CA SER A 345 -3.82 20.44 11.78
C SER A 345 -2.58 21.27 11.40
N ALA A 346 -1.37 20.76 11.71
CA ALA A 346 -0.12 21.42 11.34
C ALA A 346 0.43 20.95 9.99
N SER A 347 -0.10 19.86 9.45
CA SER A 347 0.39 19.30 8.18
C SER A 347 -0.08 20.13 6.99
N VAL A 348 0.79 20.30 6.01
CA VAL A 348 0.56 21.05 4.77
C VAL A 348 0.54 20.11 3.56
N PRO A 349 0.03 20.53 2.38
CA PRO A 349 -0.03 19.70 1.18
C PRO A 349 1.29 19.00 0.80
N ASP A 350 2.41 19.72 0.97
CA ASP A 350 3.77 19.26 0.69
C ASP A 350 4.28 18.18 1.64
N ASP A 351 3.61 17.95 2.78
CA ASP A 351 3.96 16.84 3.68
C ASP A 351 3.51 15.50 3.10
N LEU A 352 2.82 15.51 1.96
CA LEU A 352 2.29 14.34 1.27
C LEU A 352 2.77 14.29 -0.19
N THR A 353 3.08 13.09 -0.68
CA THR A 353 3.28 12.78 -2.10
C THR A 353 2.07 12.04 -2.68
N ARG A 354 1.82 12.22 -3.98
CA ARG A 354 0.76 11.55 -4.75
C ARG A 354 1.36 10.91 -6.00
N PRO A 355 1.04 9.65 -6.35
CA PRO A 355 0.21 8.71 -5.59
C PRO A 355 0.91 8.19 -4.32
N GLY A 356 0.22 7.36 -3.55
CA GLY A 356 0.78 6.61 -2.40
C GLY A 356 -0.06 5.41 -1.99
N HIS A 357 0.06 4.97 -0.74
CA HIS A 357 -0.49 3.69 -0.25
C HIS A 357 -1.59 3.82 0.82
N VAL A 358 -2.03 5.05 1.12
CA VAL A 358 -3.24 5.33 1.89
C VAL A 358 -4.27 5.99 0.98
N PHE A 359 -5.54 5.61 1.10
CA PHE A 359 -6.64 6.04 0.23
C PHE A 359 -7.61 6.97 0.98
N PRO A 360 -7.46 8.30 0.88
CA PRO A 360 -8.40 9.19 1.54
C PRO A 360 -9.81 9.09 0.94
N LEU A 361 -10.81 9.18 1.83
CA LEU A 361 -12.23 9.15 1.49
C LEU A 361 -12.90 10.43 2.00
N ILE A 362 -13.76 11.04 1.18
CA ILE A 362 -14.53 12.22 1.60
C ILE A 362 -15.86 11.78 2.20
N ALA A 363 -16.09 12.12 3.47
CA ALA A 363 -17.36 11.90 4.14
C ALA A 363 -18.39 12.97 3.76
N HIS A 364 -19.66 12.58 3.74
CA HIS A 364 -20.78 13.52 3.65
C HIS A 364 -20.74 14.54 4.81
N ALA A 365 -21.06 15.81 4.52
CA ALA A 365 -20.96 16.91 5.49
C ALA A 365 -21.84 16.72 6.74
N GLU A 366 -22.99 16.05 6.57
CA GLU A 366 -23.89 15.70 7.68
C GLU A 366 -23.52 14.38 8.37
N GLY A 367 -22.43 13.71 8.00
CA GLY A 367 -22.01 12.41 8.52
C GLY A 367 -23.07 11.33 8.27
N VAL A 368 -23.26 10.42 9.23
CA VAL A 368 -24.19 9.28 9.08
C VAL A 368 -25.65 9.71 8.95
N LEU A 369 -25.96 10.98 9.28
CA LEU A 369 -27.28 11.56 9.11
C LEU A 369 -27.58 11.99 7.67
N GLY A 370 -26.55 12.12 6.82
CA GLY A 370 -26.69 12.41 5.39
C GLY A 370 -26.35 11.23 4.48
N ARG A 371 -25.46 10.31 4.91
CA ARG A 371 -25.18 9.04 4.23
C ARG A 371 -24.78 7.96 5.23
N ALA A 372 -25.47 6.82 5.23
CA ALA A 372 -25.23 5.73 6.18
C ALA A 372 -24.10 4.77 5.74
N GLY A 373 -22.87 5.28 5.59
CA GLY A 373 -21.69 4.49 5.20
C GLY A 373 -20.58 4.48 6.26
N HIS A 374 -19.63 3.55 6.14
CA HIS A 374 -18.46 3.45 7.04
C HIS A 374 -17.57 4.69 7.00
N THR A 375 -17.46 5.34 5.82
CA THR A 375 -16.77 6.62 5.66
C THR A 375 -17.31 7.69 6.62
N GLU A 376 -18.63 7.90 6.60
CA GLU A 376 -19.30 8.86 7.47
C GLU A 376 -19.22 8.44 8.94
N ALA A 377 -19.40 7.15 9.23
CA ALA A 377 -19.32 6.61 10.58
C ALA A 377 -17.95 6.87 11.20
N ALA A 378 -16.87 6.69 10.44
CA ALA A 378 -15.51 6.95 10.92
C ALA A 378 -15.28 8.40 11.33
N VAL A 379 -15.73 9.36 10.50
CA VAL A 379 -15.59 10.79 10.80
C VAL A 379 -16.43 11.18 12.02
N ASP A 380 -17.69 10.74 12.07
CA ASP A 380 -18.58 11.03 13.20
C ASP A 380 -18.06 10.45 14.52
N LEU A 381 -17.58 9.21 14.50
CA LEU A 381 -17.00 8.55 15.67
C LEU A 381 -15.76 9.27 16.16
N CYS A 382 -14.87 9.72 15.26
CA CYS A 382 -13.70 10.51 15.63
C CYS A 382 -14.11 11.84 16.31
N VAL A 383 -15.07 12.56 15.73
CA VAL A 383 -15.57 13.83 16.28
C VAL A 383 -16.22 13.62 17.66
N LEU A 384 -17.09 12.60 17.79
CA LEU A 384 -17.76 12.28 19.05
C LEU A 384 -16.79 11.83 20.14
N ALA A 385 -15.68 11.17 19.77
CA ALA A 385 -14.60 10.78 20.67
C ALA A 385 -13.63 11.93 21.01
N GLY A 386 -13.81 13.11 20.42
CA GLY A 386 -12.94 14.28 20.65
C GLY A 386 -11.61 14.24 19.90
N ALA A 387 -11.49 13.41 18.87
CA ALA A 387 -10.35 13.34 17.97
C ALA A 387 -10.53 14.24 16.73
N PRO A 388 -9.45 14.56 15.98
CA PRO A 388 -9.58 15.18 14.67
C PRO A 388 -10.51 14.38 13.76
N ALA A 389 -11.23 15.07 12.87
CA ALA A 389 -12.23 14.50 11.95
C ALA A 389 -11.60 13.70 10.78
N VAL A 390 -10.63 12.83 11.10
CA VAL A 390 -9.95 11.93 10.17
C VAL A 390 -9.83 10.56 10.84
N GLY A 391 -10.49 9.56 10.28
CA GLY A 391 -10.41 8.17 10.70
C GLY A 391 -9.50 7.34 9.80
N ILE A 392 -9.20 6.12 10.23
CA ILE A 392 -8.72 5.03 9.37
C ILE A 392 -9.77 3.94 9.41
N ILE A 393 -10.12 3.41 8.23
CA ILE A 393 -10.99 2.26 8.06
C ILE A 393 -10.35 1.21 7.16
N ALA A 394 -10.69 -0.04 7.40
CA ALA A 394 -10.41 -1.15 6.51
C ALA A 394 -11.40 -2.29 6.78
N GLU A 395 -11.87 -2.93 5.72
CA GLU A 395 -12.87 -3.98 5.80
C GLU A 395 -12.23 -5.28 6.34
N LEU A 396 -12.83 -5.88 7.36
CA LEU A 396 -12.31 -7.10 7.99
C LEU A 396 -12.52 -8.34 7.13
N THR A 397 -11.47 -9.13 6.98
CA THR A 397 -11.44 -10.29 6.10
C THR A 397 -11.01 -11.54 6.85
N HIS A 398 -11.64 -12.67 6.51
CA HIS A 398 -11.11 -13.99 6.83
C HIS A 398 -9.77 -14.21 6.10
N ASP A 399 -8.94 -15.13 6.64
CA ASP A 399 -7.64 -15.47 6.04
C ASP A 399 -7.78 -16.16 4.66
N ASP A 400 -8.97 -16.67 4.31
CA ASP A 400 -9.29 -17.20 2.97
C ASP A 400 -9.70 -16.11 1.97
N GLY A 401 -9.79 -14.86 2.41
CA GLY A 401 -10.12 -13.68 1.60
C GLY A 401 -11.62 -13.35 1.55
N GLU A 402 -12.49 -14.14 2.19
CA GLU A 402 -13.91 -13.79 2.33
C GLU A 402 -14.12 -12.68 3.38
N MET A 403 -15.11 -11.82 3.17
CA MET A 403 -15.42 -10.73 4.09
C MET A 403 -16.09 -11.24 5.37
N MET A 404 -15.68 -10.72 6.53
CA MET A 404 -16.28 -11.12 7.81
C MET A 404 -17.71 -10.60 7.93
N ARG A 405 -18.64 -11.52 8.25
CA ARG A 405 -20.06 -11.19 8.53
C ARG A 405 -20.31 -11.09 10.02
N LEU A 406 -21.46 -10.53 10.41
CA LEU A 406 -21.78 -10.18 11.79
C LEU A 406 -21.42 -11.23 12.88
N PRO A 407 -21.68 -12.54 12.71
CA PRO A 407 -21.26 -13.54 13.71
C PRO A 407 -19.73 -13.60 13.89
N ALA A 408 -18.97 -13.59 12.79
CA ALA A 408 -17.52 -13.58 12.82
C ALA A 408 -16.95 -12.26 13.34
N LEU A 409 -17.59 -11.13 12.99
CA LEU A 409 -17.23 -9.81 13.52
C LEU A 409 -17.38 -9.76 15.04
N ARG A 410 -18.42 -10.40 15.59
CA ARG A 410 -18.62 -10.49 17.04
C ARG A 410 -17.52 -11.31 17.71
N GLU A 411 -17.19 -12.47 17.15
CA GLU A 411 -16.08 -13.31 17.64
C GLU A 411 -14.75 -12.56 17.60
N PHE A 412 -14.45 -11.89 16.48
CA PHE A 412 -13.26 -11.06 16.31
C PHE A 412 -13.19 -9.91 17.32
N ALA A 413 -14.30 -9.21 17.53
CA ALA A 413 -14.38 -8.12 18.50
C ALA A 413 -14.18 -8.63 19.94
N ASP A 414 -14.71 -9.80 20.29
CA ASP A 414 -14.51 -10.40 21.62
C ASP A 414 -13.06 -10.86 21.83
N GLU A 415 -12.47 -11.51 20.83
CA GLU A 415 -11.07 -11.98 20.85
C GLU A 415 -10.09 -10.81 21.09
N HIS A 416 -10.31 -9.69 20.41
CA HIS A 416 -9.43 -8.53 20.47
C HIS A 416 -9.90 -7.46 21.48
N GLY A 417 -10.99 -7.72 22.19
CA GLY A 417 -11.57 -6.82 23.19
C GLY A 417 -11.99 -5.47 22.61
N LEU A 418 -12.53 -5.46 21.39
CA LEU A 418 -13.00 -4.30 20.64
C LEU A 418 -14.52 -4.14 20.82
N ALA A 419 -15.00 -2.90 20.84
CA ALA A 419 -16.44 -2.65 20.76
C ALA A 419 -16.93 -2.95 19.34
N LEU A 420 -18.05 -3.65 19.20
CA LEU A 420 -18.75 -3.87 17.94
C LEU A 420 -20.10 -3.13 17.96
N ILE A 421 -20.26 -2.15 17.07
CA ILE A 421 -21.48 -1.33 16.97
C ILE A 421 -22.03 -1.35 15.55
N SER A 422 -23.28 -0.91 15.38
CA SER A 422 -23.87 -0.70 14.06
C SER A 422 -23.89 0.79 13.67
N ILE A 423 -23.88 1.07 12.37
CA ILE A 423 -24.15 2.42 11.83
C ILE A 423 -25.54 2.88 12.28
N GLU A 424 -26.52 1.97 12.35
CA GLU A 424 -27.88 2.28 12.82
C GLU A 424 -27.89 2.82 14.26
N ASP A 425 -27.14 2.19 15.17
CA ASP A 425 -27.00 2.65 16.55
C ASP A 425 -26.28 3.99 16.64
N LEU A 426 -25.30 4.24 15.76
CA LEU A 426 -24.63 5.53 15.66
C LEU A 426 -25.59 6.64 15.18
N ILE A 427 -26.44 6.38 14.19
CA ILE A 427 -27.48 7.31 13.72
C ILE A 427 -28.43 7.66 14.88
N ARG A 428 -28.89 6.64 15.63
CA ARG A 428 -29.73 6.85 16.82
C ARG A 428 -29.00 7.67 17.88
N ARG A 429 -27.71 7.41 18.10
CA ARG A 429 -26.87 8.15 19.06
C ARG A 429 -26.71 9.62 18.68
N ARG A 430 -26.66 9.94 17.39
CA ARG A 430 -26.66 11.31 16.85
C ARG A 430 -28.05 11.97 16.84
N GLY A 431 -29.10 11.25 17.27
CA GLY A 431 -30.47 11.76 17.37
C GLY A 431 -31.24 11.75 16.05
N GLY A 432 -30.78 11.00 15.06
CA GLY A 432 -31.43 10.84 13.77
C GLY A 432 -32.36 9.64 13.68
N THR A 433 -33.07 9.54 12.56
CA THR A 433 -33.74 8.31 12.10
C THR A 433 -32.94 7.72 10.95
N PRO A 434 -32.87 6.37 10.80
CA PRO A 434 -32.20 5.74 9.67
C PRO A 434 -32.70 6.31 8.34
N ILE A 435 -31.77 6.72 7.48
CA ILE A 435 -32.03 7.28 6.15
C ILE A 435 -31.56 6.31 5.05
N PRO A 436 -32.13 6.38 3.83
CA PRO A 436 -31.72 5.53 2.72
C PRO A 436 -30.26 5.73 2.28
N GLU A 437 -29.69 4.65 1.73
CA GLU A 437 -28.28 4.40 1.40
C GLU A 437 -27.68 5.31 0.31
N GLU A 438 -28.48 5.72 -0.68
CA GLU A 438 -28.01 6.29 -1.94
C GLU A 438 -28.07 7.82 -1.98
N ALA A 439 -27.74 8.51 -0.89
CA ALA A 439 -27.42 9.92 -1.00
C ALA A 439 -26.04 10.03 -1.66
N PRO A 440 -25.92 10.48 -2.93
CA PRO A 440 -24.62 10.77 -3.48
C PRO A 440 -23.95 11.75 -2.52
N VAL A 441 -22.73 11.43 -2.06
CA VAL A 441 -21.90 12.47 -1.48
C VAL A 441 -21.78 13.50 -2.60
N PRO A 442 -22.27 14.74 -2.41
CA PRO A 442 -21.93 15.79 -3.35
C PRO A 442 -20.44 16.04 -3.13
N VAL A 443 -19.59 15.21 -3.74
CA VAL A 443 -18.36 15.68 -4.33
C VAL A 443 -18.79 16.51 -5.53
N ASP A 444 -19.50 17.60 -5.23
CA ASP A 444 -19.57 18.72 -6.13
C ASP A 444 -18.11 19.16 -6.23
N ALA A 445 -17.42 18.68 -7.27
CA ALA A 445 -16.18 19.28 -7.73
C ALA A 445 -16.36 20.79 -8.01
N GLU A 446 -17.62 21.27 -7.99
CA GLU A 446 -18.04 22.67 -8.03
C GLU A 446 -18.28 23.32 -6.66
N ALA A 447 -18.59 22.57 -5.58
CA ALA A 447 -18.94 23.10 -4.25
C ALA A 447 -17.93 22.78 -3.13
N LEU A 448 -16.87 22.01 -3.40
CA LEU A 448 -15.56 22.33 -2.81
C LEU A 448 -15.19 23.71 -3.35
N THR A 449 -15.64 24.74 -2.64
CA THR A 449 -15.77 26.10 -3.14
C THR A 449 -14.45 26.51 -3.78
N ARG A 450 -14.46 26.74 -5.10
CA ARG A 450 -13.28 27.23 -5.84
C ARG A 450 -12.71 28.54 -5.26
N GLY A 451 -13.44 29.19 -4.35
CA GLY A 451 -12.96 30.31 -3.52
C GLY A 451 -12.12 29.91 -2.30
N ASP A 452 -12.15 28.66 -1.85
CA ASP A 452 -11.36 28.15 -0.71
C ASP A 452 -9.97 27.65 -1.12
N LEU A 453 -9.64 27.68 -2.42
CA LEU A 453 -8.28 27.40 -2.91
C LEU A 453 -7.36 28.62 -2.79
N VAL A 454 -7.95 29.80 -2.57
CA VAL A 454 -7.25 31.08 -2.66
C VAL A 454 -7.73 32.04 -1.57
N ASP A 455 -6.82 32.60 -0.79
CA ASP A 455 -7.17 33.62 0.20
C ASP A 455 -7.13 35.01 -0.43
N ALA A 456 -8.23 35.75 -0.30
CA ALA A 456 -8.32 37.13 -0.76
C ALA A 456 -7.70 38.09 0.28
N GLY A 457 -6.65 38.80 -0.11
CA GLY A 457 -6.08 39.90 0.67
C GLY A 457 -6.94 41.18 0.65
N PRO A 458 -6.52 42.23 1.37
CA PRO A 458 -7.21 43.51 1.34
C PRO A 458 -7.11 44.16 -0.05
N VAL A 459 -8.18 44.84 -0.46
CA VAL A 459 -8.18 45.66 -1.67
C VAL A 459 -7.48 46.99 -1.40
N VAL A 460 -6.53 47.36 -2.26
CA VAL A 460 -5.80 48.63 -2.19
C VAL A 460 -5.97 49.45 -3.46
N THR A 461 -5.81 50.76 -3.36
CA THR A 461 -5.75 51.63 -4.54
C THR A 461 -4.33 51.66 -5.09
N LEU A 462 -4.16 51.34 -6.37
CA LEU A 462 -2.89 51.28 -7.07
C LEU A 462 -2.85 52.33 -8.19
N PRO A 463 -2.25 53.53 -7.94
CA PRO A 463 -2.00 54.51 -8.98
C PRO A 463 -0.83 54.07 -9.86
N THR A 464 -1.02 54.13 -11.17
CA THR A 464 -0.02 53.77 -12.18
C THR A 464 -0.01 54.79 -13.32
N ASP A 465 0.98 54.71 -14.21
CA ASP A 465 1.03 55.53 -15.42
C ASP A 465 -0.14 55.23 -16.40
N TYR A 466 -0.81 54.08 -16.24
CA TYR A 466 -1.92 53.64 -17.08
C TYR A 466 -3.29 53.98 -16.48
N GLY A 467 -3.34 54.60 -15.30
CA GLY A 467 -4.57 54.88 -14.58
C GLY A 467 -4.52 54.45 -13.11
N THR A 468 -5.62 54.68 -12.40
CA THR A 468 -5.78 54.27 -11.00
C THR A 468 -6.67 53.04 -10.92
N PHE A 469 -6.14 51.97 -10.32
CA PHE A 469 -6.80 50.67 -10.23
C PHE A 469 -7.12 50.29 -8.78
N ALA A 470 -8.06 49.36 -8.61
CA ALA A 470 -8.15 48.56 -7.39
C ALA A 470 -7.29 47.30 -7.57
N ALA A 471 -6.39 47.03 -6.64
CA ALA A 471 -5.55 45.83 -6.67
C ALA A 471 -5.83 44.97 -5.44
N GLN A 472 -5.87 43.67 -5.64
CA GLN A 472 -6.07 42.68 -4.58
C GLN A 472 -5.12 41.52 -4.80
N VAL A 473 -4.39 41.13 -3.76
CA VAL A 473 -3.56 39.92 -3.77
C VAL A 473 -4.42 38.73 -3.40
N TRP A 474 -4.23 37.63 -4.10
CA TRP A 474 -4.88 36.35 -3.85
C TRP A 474 -3.80 35.29 -3.68
N THR A 475 -3.78 34.63 -2.52
CA THR A 475 -2.75 33.63 -2.21
C THR A 475 -3.30 32.25 -2.49
N GLU A 476 -2.72 31.56 -3.46
CA GLU A 476 -3.06 30.17 -3.77
C GLU A 476 -2.51 29.23 -2.70
N HIS A 477 -3.39 28.42 -2.11
CA HIS A 477 -3.03 27.54 -0.99
C HIS A 477 -2.08 26.42 -1.41
N SER A 478 -2.18 25.94 -2.67
CA SER A 478 -1.38 24.84 -3.19
C SER A 478 0.08 25.17 -3.43
N THR A 479 0.33 26.36 -3.95
CA THR A 479 1.67 26.77 -4.34
C THR A 479 2.26 27.81 -3.39
N GLY A 480 1.43 28.43 -2.56
CA GLY A 480 1.77 29.62 -1.80
C GLY A 480 2.01 30.85 -2.71
N HIS A 481 1.74 30.76 -4.01
CA HIS A 481 1.94 31.88 -4.93
C HIS A 481 0.92 32.98 -4.66
N GLU A 482 1.43 34.20 -4.60
CA GLU A 482 0.62 35.41 -4.41
C GLU A 482 0.27 36.00 -5.78
N HIS A 483 -0.91 35.69 -6.30
CA HIS A 483 -1.41 36.27 -7.54
C HIS A 483 -1.98 37.67 -7.29
N MET A 484 -2.04 38.52 -8.33
CA MET A 484 -2.58 39.87 -8.19
C MET A 484 -3.71 40.11 -9.19
N LEU A 485 -4.89 40.44 -8.68
CA LEU A 485 -6.03 40.88 -9.47
C LEU A 485 -6.09 42.42 -9.46
N ILE A 486 -5.92 43.02 -10.63
CA ILE A 486 -6.01 44.47 -10.86
C ILE A 486 -7.32 44.76 -11.59
N SER A 487 -8.13 45.66 -11.06
CA SER A 487 -9.47 45.98 -11.56
C SER A 487 -9.61 47.48 -11.84
N ALA A 488 -10.22 47.84 -12.97
CA ALA A 488 -10.56 49.24 -13.25
C ALA A 488 -11.56 49.78 -12.20
N GLN A 489 -11.32 50.98 -11.68
CA GLN A 489 -12.25 51.60 -10.74
C GLN A 489 -13.42 52.27 -11.50
N GLY A 490 -14.66 51.85 -11.20
CA GLY A 490 -15.86 52.63 -11.55
C GLY A 490 -16.42 52.49 -12.97
N HIS A 491 -16.17 51.40 -13.70
CA HIS A 491 -16.85 51.10 -14.97
C HIS A 491 -17.21 49.62 -15.10
N HIS A 492 -18.50 49.31 -14.96
CA HIS A 492 -19.09 48.13 -15.59
C HIS A 492 -19.97 48.66 -16.73
N PRO A 493 -19.58 48.52 -18.01
CA PRO A 493 -20.42 48.98 -19.10
C PRO A 493 -21.76 48.24 -19.07
N GLN A 494 -22.86 48.96 -18.79
CA GLN A 494 -24.20 48.42 -18.97
C GLN A 494 -24.59 48.57 -20.44
N GLN A 495 -24.70 47.47 -21.17
CA GLN A 495 -25.39 47.45 -22.45
C GLN A 495 -26.82 46.93 -22.24
N ASN A 496 -27.82 47.74 -22.61
CA ASN A 496 -29.24 47.38 -22.61
C ASN A 496 -29.78 46.78 -21.29
N GLY A 497 -29.28 47.22 -20.13
CA GLY A 497 -29.76 46.73 -18.83
C GLY A 497 -29.30 45.30 -18.46
N GLN A 498 -28.41 44.70 -19.26
CA GLN A 498 -27.71 43.45 -18.92
C GLN A 498 -26.25 43.75 -18.54
N VAL A 499 -25.76 43.05 -17.50
CA VAL A 499 -24.35 43.11 -17.09
C VAL A 499 -23.51 42.51 -18.23
N SER A 500 -22.68 43.33 -18.87
CA SER A 500 -21.78 42.84 -19.94
C SER A 500 -20.69 41.94 -19.36
N ARG A 501 -20.21 40.97 -20.14
CA ARG A 501 -19.02 40.18 -19.80
C ARG A 501 -17.83 41.13 -19.57
N PRO A 502 -17.20 41.17 -18.39
CA PRO A 502 -15.99 41.97 -18.19
C PRO A 502 -14.85 41.45 -19.06
N LEU A 503 -14.03 42.37 -19.58
CA LEU A 503 -12.78 42.04 -20.24
C LEU A 503 -11.76 41.57 -19.19
N ILE A 504 -11.12 40.42 -19.44
CA ILE A 504 -10.16 39.82 -18.52
C ILE A 504 -8.88 39.48 -19.25
N ARG A 505 -7.75 39.91 -18.69
CA ARG A 505 -6.41 39.47 -19.12
C ARG A 505 -5.80 38.56 -18.06
N MET A 506 -5.66 37.27 -18.36
CA MET A 506 -4.81 36.36 -17.57
C MET A 506 -3.36 36.49 -18.02
N HIS A 507 -2.58 37.28 -17.29
CA HIS A 507 -1.17 37.54 -17.59
C HIS A 507 -0.27 36.57 -16.83
N SER A 508 0.57 35.82 -17.53
CA SER A 508 1.56 34.95 -16.91
C SER A 508 2.83 35.75 -16.61
N GLU A 509 3.34 35.65 -15.38
CA GLU A 509 4.57 36.31 -14.95
C GLU A 509 5.74 36.08 -15.92
N CYS A 510 6.43 37.16 -16.28
CA CYS A 510 7.62 37.15 -17.11
C CYS A 510 8.52 38.33 -16.72
N ALA A 511 9.38 38.17 -15.72
CA ALA A 511 10.25 39.23 -15.23
C ALA A 511 11.09 39.87 -16.35
N THR A 512 11.63 39.07 -17.28
CA THR A 512 12.40 39.62 -18.41
C THR A 512 11.59 40.56 -19.30
N GLY A 513 10.31 40.26 -19.54
CA GLY A 513 9.44 41.07 -20.38
C GLY A 513 8.78 42.21 -19.61
N ASP A 514 8.16 41.88 -18.48
CA ASP A 514 7.33 42.76 -17.68
C ASP A 514 8.15 43.80 -16.90
N VAL A 515 9.30 43.39 -16.34
CA VAL A 515 10.15 44.25 -15.48
C VAL A 515 11.28 44.87 -16.29
N PHE A 516 11.98 44.07 -17.10
CA PHE A 516 13.18 44.52 -17.81
C PHE A 516 12.95 44.92 -19.26
N GLY A 517 11.72 44.82 -19.78
CA GLY A 517 11.37 45.28 -21.12
C GLY A 517 12.03 44.50 -22.26
N SER A 518 12.32 43.21 -22.06
CA SER A 518 12.97 42.37 -23.07
C SER A 518 12.15 42.26 -24.35
N GLN A 519 12.78 42.58 -25.48
CA GLN A 519 12.20 42.43 -26.82
C GLN A 519 12.27 41.00 -27.37
N ARG A 520 12.80 40.02 -26.61
CA ARG A 520 12.81 38.60 -27.01
C ARG A 520 11.44 37.92 -26.84
N CYS A 521 10.54 38.56 -26.11
CA CYS A 521 9.16 38.13 -25.95
C CYS A 521 8.21 39.33 -26.13
N ASP A 522 6.92 39.06 -26.17
CA ASP A 522 5.85 40.05 -26.28
C ASP A 522 5.09 40.27 -24.95
N CYS A 523 5.58 39.70 -23.84
CA CYS A 523 4.88 39.75 -22.55
C CYS A 523 4.71 41.19 -22.04
N GLY A 524 5.77 41.99 -22.00
CA GLY A 524 5.70 43.35 -21.48
C GLY A 524 4.75 44.25 -22.27
N THR A 525 4.76 44.16 -23.60
CA THR A 525 3.85 44.96 -24.46
C THR A 525 2.41 44.50 -24.31
N GLN A 526 2.16 43.20 -24.13
CA GLN A 526 0.82 42.68 -23.84
C GLN A 526 0.30 43.12 -22.46
N LEU A 527 1.15 43.18 -21.44
CA LEU A 527 0.79 43.67 -20.10
C LEU A 527 0.32 45.13 -20.19
N ILE A 528 1.11 45.98 -20.83
CA ILE A 528 0.81 47.41 -21.00
C ILE A 528 -0.49 47.60 -21.78
N SER A 529 -0.62 46.96 -22.94
CA SER A 529 -1.82 47.10 -23.78
C SER A 529 -3.09 46.60 -23.08
N ALA A 530 -2.97 45.56 -22.24
CA ALA A 530 -4.08 45.09 -21.43
C ALA A 530 -4.47 46.08 -20.33
N LEU A 531 -3.51 46.66 -19.60
CA LEU A 531 -3.79 47.68 -18.58
C LEU A 531 -4.48 48.92 -19.18
N GLU A 532 -4.02 49.39 -20.34
CA GLU A 532 -4.66 50.49 -21.07
C GLU A 532 -6.10 50.16 -21.49
N SER A 533 -6.31 48.96 -22.04
CA SER A 533 -7.64 48.50 -22.48
C SER A 533 -8.60 48.36 -21.29
N ILE A 534 -8.13 47.77 -20.18
CA ILE A 534 -8.91 47.60 -18.96
C ILE A 534 -9.27 48.95 -18.35
N GLN A 535 -8.35 49.91 -18.32
CA GLN A 535 -8.66 51.25 -17.82
C GLN A 535 -9.70 51.96 -18.69
N ARG A 536 -9.62 51.81 -20.02
CA ARG A 536 -10.52 52.47 -20.97
C ARG A 536 -11.92 51.85 -20.98
N ASP A 537 -11.98 50.52 -21.04
CA ASP A 537 -13.20 49.77 -21.35
C ASP A 537 -13.82 49.11 -20.10
N GLY A 538 -13.11 49.10 -18.98
CA GLY A 538 -13.46 48.36 -17.77
C GLY A 538 -13.01 46.89 -17.84
N GLY A 539 -12.80 46.26 -16.68
CA GLY A 539 -12.40 44.86 -16.60
C GLY A 539 -11.32 44.57 -15.56
N HIS A 540 -10.63 43.44 -15.76
CA HIS A 540 -9.66 42.90 -14.81
C HIS A 540 -8.38 42.36 -15.47
N LEU A 541 -7.23 42.58 -14.86
CA LEU A 541 -5.98 41.91 -15.16
C LEU A 541 -5.64 40.99 -14.01
N LEU A 542 -5.49 39.70 -14.29
CA LEU A 542 -5.03 38.71 -13.33
C LEU A 542 -3.57 38.37 -13.63
N TYR A 543 -2.66 38.84 -12.78
CA TYR A 543 -1.23 38.57 -12.86
C TYR A 543 -0.89 37.29 -12.08
N LEU A 544 -0.58 36.22 -12.81
CA LEU A 544 -0.29 34.90 -12.29
C LEU A 544 1.21 34.71 -12.09
N ARG A 545 1.61 34.63 -10.82
CA ARG A 545 2.97 34.34 -10.38
C ARG A 545 3.26 32.84 -10.41
N GLY A 546 4.54 32.48 -10.46
CA GLY A 546 4.99 31.09 -10.61
C GLY A 546 5.02 30.62 -12.06
N HIS A 547 4.67 31.48 -13.02
CA HIS A 547 4.60 31.15 -14.45
C HIS A 547 5.86 31.51 -15.25
N GLU A 548 6.89 32.01 -14.57
CA GLU A 548 8.14 32.41 -15.21
C GLU A 548 8.75 31.26 -16.01
N GLY A 549 9.19 31.57 -17.24
CA GLY A 549 9.75 30.57 -18.14
C GLY A 549 8.78 29.46 -18.57
N ARG A 550 7.46 29.65 -18.43
CA ARG A 550 6.43 28.60 -18.58
C ARG A 550 6.40 27.62 -17.41
N GLY A 551 6.69 28.10 -16.21
CA GLY A 551 6.68 27.33 -14.96
C GLY A 551 8.02 26.73 -14.57
N ILE A 552 9.06 26.85 -15.42
CA ILE A 552 10.42 26.36 -15.10
C ILE A 552 11.23 27.32 -14.22
N GLY A 553 10.76 28.55 -14.04
CA GLY A 553 11.45 29.58 -13.26
C GLY A 553 12.53 30.35 -14.04
N LEU A 554 13.02 31.43 -13.42
CA LEU A 554 13.90 32.40 -14.09
C LEU A 554 15.28 31.83 -14.44
N ALA A 555 15.87 31.02 -13.55
CA ALA A 555 17.20 30.46 -13.75
C ALA A 555 17.23 29.53 -14.98
N ASP A 556 16.27 28.62 -15.07
CA ASP A 556 16.16 27.69 -16.19
C ASP A 556 15.74 28.38 -17.48
N LYS A 557 14.92 29.43 -17.41
CA LYS A 557 14.66 30.30 -18.56
C LYS A 557 15.95 30.91 -19.12
N MET A 558 16.88 31.36 -18.27
CA MET A 558 18.16 31.91 -18.75
C MET A 558 19.03 30.83 -19.40
N ARG A 559 19.02 29.60 -18.85
CA ARG A 559 19.70 28.46 -19.47
C ARG A 559 19.10 28.13 -20.84
N ALA A 560 17.78 28.14 -20.96
CA ALA A 560 17.08 27.94 -22.22
C ALA A 560 17.43 29.03 -23.25
N TYR A 561 17.53 30.30 -22.83
CA TYR A 561 17.99 31.38 -23.70
C TYR A 561 19.42 31.18 -24.20
N HIS A 562 20.32 30.69 -23.35
CA HIS A 562 21.69 30.39 -23.76
C HIS A 562 21.74 29.31 -24.85
N LEU A 563 20.90 28.28 -24.74
CA LEU A 563 20.78 27.24 -25.77
C LEU A 563 20.12 27.77 -27.04
N GLN A 564 19.16 28.68 -26.93
CA GLN A 564 18.53 29.32 -28.09
C GLN A 564 19.51 30.20 -28.88
N GLU A 565 20.43 30.89 -28.19
CA GLU A 565 21.53 31.63 -28.81
C GLU A 565 22.48 30.71 -29.59
N GLN A 566 22.54 29.43 -29.24
CA GLN A 566 23.32 28.41 -29.93
C GLN A 566 22.56 27.71 -31.06
N GLY A 567 21.32 28.14 -31.33
CA GLY A 567 20.53 27.69 -32.46
C GLY A 567 19.30 26.85 -32.11
N ALA A 568 19.14 26.39 -30.86
CA ALA A 568 17.94 25.66 -30.44
C ALA A 568 16.69 26.55 -30.49
N ASP A 569 15.51 25.97 -30.75
CA ASP A 569 14.25 26.68 -30.50
C ASP A 569 13.80 26.58 -29.03
N THR A 570 12.64 27.17 -28.70
CA THR A 570 12.17 27.19 -27.31
C THR A 570 11.84 25.81 -26.74
N VAL A 571 11.35 24.89 -27.56
CA VAL A 571 10.98 23.54 -27.12
C VAL A 571 12.24 22.69 -27.01
N GLU A 572 13.10 22.73 -28.03
CA GLU A 572 14.38 22.01 -28.05
C GLU A 572 15.28 22.43 -26.88
N ALA A 573 15.36 23.72 -26.58
CA ALA A 573 16.14 24.22 -25.44
C ALA A 573 15.64 23.67 -24.09
N ASN A 574 14.33 23.48 -23.92
CA ASN A 574 13.79 22.88 -22.71
C ASN A 574 14.05 21.37 -22.66
N GLU A 575 13.86 20.66 -23.78
CA GLU A 575 14.16 19.22 -23.88
C GLU A 575 15.63 18.91 -23.57
N MET A 576 16.56 19.73 -24.09
CA MET A 576 18.00 19.61 -23.82
C MET A 576 18.35 19.82 -22.34
N LEU A 577 17.53 20.57 -21.60
CA LEU A 577 17.68 20.78 -20.15
C LEU A 577 16.96 19.71 -19.32
N GLY A 578 16.28 18.74 -19.95
CA GLY A 578 15.45 17.76 -19.27
C GLY A 578 14.17 18.35 -18.66
N LEU A 579 13.73 19.50 -19.17
CA LEU A 579 12.56 20.23 -18.67
C LEU A 579 11.38 20.07 -19.65
N PRO A 580 10.15 19.94 -19.17
CA PRO A 580 8.97 19.95 -20.03
C PRO A 580 8.79 21.30 -20.73
N ALA A 581 8.15 21.26 -21.90
CA ALA A 581 7.91 22.44 -22.74
C ALA A 581 6.86 23.41 -22.15
N GLU A 582 6.00 22.91 -21.25
CA GLU A 582 4.91 23.65 -20.60
C GLU A 582 4.65 23.06 -19.20
N GLN A 583 4.66 23.87 -18.15
CA GLN A 583 4.32 23.47 -16.76
C GLN A 583 3.32 24.43 -16.08
N ARG A 584 2.76 25.39 -16.82
CA ARG A 584 1.87 26.38 -16.19
C ARG A 584 0.54 25.74 -15.78
N ASP A 585 0.16 25.97 -14.54
CA ASP A 585 -1.14 25.61 -13.99
C ASP A 585 -2.06 26.84 -13.93
N PHE A 586 -3.30 26.70 -14.39
CA PHE A 586 -4.29 27.79 -14.38
C PHE A 586 -5.43 27.55 -13.40
N THR A 587 -5.32 26.54 -12.53
CA THR A 587 -6.32 26.19 -11.52
C THR A 587 -6.55 27.34 -10.54
N GLY A 588 -5.49 27.90 -9.94
CA GLY A 588 -5.58 29.10 -9.10
C GLY A 588 -6.18 30.31 -9.81
N ALA A 589 -6.02 30.42 -11.13
CA ALA A 589 -6.63 31.51 -11.89
C ALA A 589 -8.16 31.38 -11.96
N ALA A 590 -8.68 30.18 -12.20
CA ALA A 590 -10.11 29.93 -12.20
C ALA A 590 -10.71 30.14 -10.80
N ALA A 591 -10.01 29.68 -9.76
CA ALA A 591 -10.35 29.90 -8.35
C ALA A 591 -10.51 31.39 -8.01
N ILE A 592 -9.54 32.22 -8.39
CA ILE A 592 -9.59 33.67 -8.17
C ILE A 592 -10.76 34.32 -8.90
N LEU A 593 -11.04 33.93 -10.14
CA LEU A 593 -12.16 34.49 -10.90
C LEU A 593 -13.50 34.16 -10.25
N HIS A 594 -13.68 32.91 -9.79
CA HIS A 594 -14.86 32.51 -9.01
C HIS A 594 -14.96 33.26 -7.69
N GLY A 595 -13.87 33.35 -6.93
CA GLY A 595 -13.80 34.09 -5.66
C GLY A 595 -14.09 35.58 -5.82
N ALA A 596 -13.72 36.18 -6.96
CA ALA A 596 -14.05 37.55 -7.33
C ALA A 596 -15.49 37.73 -7.85
N GLY A 597 -16.29 36.64 -7.92
CA GLY A 597 -17.67 36.66 -8.42
C GLY A 597 -17.80 36.74 -9.94
N ILE A 598 -16.74 36.41 -10.68
CA ILE A 598 -16.69 36.49 -12.15
C ILE A 598 -16.91 35.08 -12.72
N THR A 599 -18.10 34.85 -13.27
CA THR A 599 -18.48 33.56 -13.87
C THR A 599 -18.67 33.61 -15.39
N ARG A 600 -18.79 34.82 -15.95
CA ARG A 600 -18.86 35.07 -17.40
C ARG A 600 -17.89 36.16 -17.78
N LEU A 601 -17.07 35.96 -18.81
CA LEU A 601 -16.01 36.92 -19.18
C LEU A 601 -15.64 36.90 -20.66
N GLN A 602 -14.97 37.98 -21.09
CA GLN A 602 -14.24 38.07 -22.35
C GLN A 602 -12.73 37.93 -22.06
N LEU A 603 -12.09 36.83 -22.47
CA LEU A 603 -10.68 36.57 -22.18
C LEU A 603 -9.77 37.09 -23.30
N LEU A 604 -8.93 38.06 -22.98
CA LEU A 604 -7.93 38.65 -23.87
C LEU A 604 -6.70 37.72 -24.00
N THR A 605 -6.75 36.75 -24.92
CA THR A 605 -5.72 35.72 -25.09
C THR A 605 -5.57 35.23 -26.54
N ASN A 606 -4.33 34.97 -26.95
CA ASN A 606 -4.00 34.23 -28.18
C ASN A 606 -3.68 32.74 -27.88
N ASN A 607 -3.71 32.34 -26.61
CA ASN A 607 -3.50 30.96 -26.18
C ASN A 607 -4.86 30.26 -25.98
N PRO A 608 -5.24 29.29 -26.84
CA PRO A 608 -6.50 28.54 -26.71
C PRO A 608 -6.58 27.74 -25.40
N GLU A 609 -5.45 27.31 -24.85
CA GLU A 609 -5.41 26.48 -23.67
C GLU A 609 -5.99 27.20 -22.44
N LYS A 610 -5.72 28.51 -22.31
CA LYS A 610 -6.33 29.32 -21.26
C LYS A 610 -7.86 29.35 -21.36
N VAL A 611 -8.40 29.32 -22.58
CA VAL A 611 -9.85 29.27 -22.80
C VAL A 611 -10.41 27.91 -22.40
N ARG A 612 -9.73 26.83 -22.81
CA ARG A 612 -10.11 25.46 -22.47
C ARG A 612 -10.17 25.26 -20.95
N VAL A 613 -9.09 25.60 -20.24
CA VAL A 613 -9.01 25.40 -18.79
C VAL A 613 -10.09 26.19 -18.03
N LEU A 614 -10.33 27.46 -18.38
CA LEU A 614 -11.39 28.22 -17.73
C LEU A 614 -12.80 27.66 -18.00
N ARG A 615 -13.07 27.16 -19.22
CA ARG A 615 -14.37 26.54 -19.55
C ARG A 615 -14.59 25.24 -18.80
N GLU A 616 -13.55 24.41 -18.69
CA GLU A 616 -13.58 23.19 -17.89
C GLU A 616 -13.79 23.50 -16.40
N ALA A 617 -13.28 24.63 -15.92
CA ALA A 617 -13.54 25.16 -14.59
C ALA A 617 -14.92 25.86 -14.45
N GLY A 618 -15.84 25.65 -15.39
CA GLY A 618 -17.22 26.13 -15.32
C GLY A 618 -17.43 27.62 -15.63
N LEU A 619 -16.42 28.33 -16.17
CA LEU A 619 -16.58 29.73 -16.59
C LEU A 619 -17.08 29.84 -18.02
N ASP A 620 -18.01 30.76 -18.25
CA ASP A 620 -18.50 31.10 -19.58
C ASP A 620 -17.54 32.11 -20.24
N VAL A 621 -16.63 31.59 -21.08
CA VAL A 621 -15.54 32.36 -21.69
C VAL A 621 -15.76 32.62 -23.19
N GLU A 622 -15.78 33.90 -23.55
CA GLU A 622 -15.64 34.38 -24.92
C GLU A 622 -14.18 34.80 -25.17
N GLN A 623 -13.52 34.28 -26.20
CA GLN A 623 -12.12 34.62 -26.48
C GLN A 623 -12.03 35.89 -27.31
N VAL A 624 -11.16 36.82 -26.90
CA VAL A 624 -10.80 38.04 -27.65
C VAL A 624 -9.30 38.01 -27.95
N PRO A 625 -8.87 38.22 -29.20
CA PRO A 625 -7.44 38.22 -29.55
C PRO A 625 -6.67 39.31 -28.81
N SER A 626 -5.50 38.94 -28.28
CA SER A 626 -4.56 39.89 -27.70
C SER A 626 -3.77 40.59 -28.81
N THR A 627 -3.64 41.90 -28.69
CA THR A 627 -2.65 42.68 -29.45
C THR A 627 -1.24 42.25 -29.05
N GLY A 628 -0.30 42.31 -29.99
CA GLY A 628 1.10 41.99 -29.77
C GLY A 628 1.97 42.80 -30.73
N VAL A 629 3.21 43.08 -30.33
CA VAL A 629 4.16 43.82 -31.18
C VAL A 629 5.23 42.85 -31.68
N VAL A 630 5.33 42.74 -33.00
CA VAL A 630 6.39 41.95 -33.65
C VAL A 630 7.64 42.81 -33.78
N HIS A 631 8.74 42.31 -33.24
CA HIS A 631 10.09 42.83 -33.40
C HIS A 631 10.97 41.77 -34.06
N GLU A 632 12.11 42.16 -34.62
CA GLU A 632 13.09 41.20 -35.15
C GLU A 632 13.51 40.18 -34.06
N ALA A 633 13.71 40.66 -32.83
CA ALA A 633 14.18 39.84 -31.70
C ALA A 633 13.15 38.83 -31.15
N ASN A 634 11.85 38.99 -31.41
CA ASN A 634 10.81 38.05 -30.95
C ASN A 634 10.13 37.27 -32.09
N ARG A 635 10.44 37.55 -33.36
CA ARG A 635 9.82 36.90 -34.52
C ARG A 635 9.85 35.37 -34.42
N ARG A 636 11.05 34.80 -34.24
CA ARG A 636 11.25 33.35 -34.11
C ARG A 636 10.48 32.75 -32.93
N TYR A 637 10.37 33.50 -31.83
CA TYR A 637 9.60 33.09 -30.66
C TYR A 637 8.09 33.06 -30.94
N LEU A 638 7.57 34.06 -31.66
CA LEU A 638 6.16 34.13 -32.06
C LEU A 638 5.80 33.07 -33.11
N GLU A 639 6.68 32.81 -34.07
CA GLU A 639 6.55 31.70 -35.03
C GLU A 639 6.50 30.35 -34.31
N THR A 640 7.41 30.12 -33.35
CA THR A 640 7.40 28.89 -32.53
C THR A 640 6.09 28.73 -31.76
N LYS A 641 5.53 29.82 -31.19
CA LYS A 641 4.24 29.79 -30.51
C LYS A 641 3.09 29.39 -31.43
N ARG A 642 3.07 29.90 -32.67
CA ARG A 642 2.06 29.57 -33.68
C ARG A 642 2.22 28.12 -34.14
N ASP A 643 3.41 27.76 -34.60
CA ASP A 643 3.66 26.52 -35.35
C ASP A 643 3.77 25.28 -34.45
N ARG A 644 4.34 25.43 -33.25
CA ARG A 644 4.59 24.30 -32.34
C ARG A 644 3.69 24.29 -31.11
N MET A 645 3.01 25.41 -30.81
CA MET A 645 2.25 25.56 -29.55
C MET A 645 0.81 26.03 -29.77
N ASN A 646 0.31 25.94 -31.01
CA ASN A 646 -1.09 26.19 -31.37
C ASN A 646 -1.64 27.57 -30.95
N HIS A 647 -0.80 28.60 -30.82
CA HIS A 647 -1.26 29.95 -30.52
C HIS A 647 -1.88 30.60 -31.78
N LEU A 648 -3.02 31.26 -31.61
CA LEU A 648 -3.72 31.97 -32.69
C LEU A 648 -3.09 33.36 -32.89
N LEU A 649 -2.14 33.45 -33.82
CA LEU A 649 -1.33 34.67 -34.06
C LEU A 649 -1.44 35.17 -35.51
N ASP A 650 -2.39 34.66 -36.31
CA ASP A 650 -2.54 34.96 -37.74
C ASP A 650 -2.77 36.45 -38.02
N HIS A 651 -3.39 37.16 -37.07
CA HIS A 651 -3.64 38.61 -37.15
C HIS A 651 -2.37 39.47 -36.99
N LEU A 652 -1.24 38.88 -36.58
CA LEU A 652 0.03 39.59 -36.42
C LEU A 652 0.87 39.63 -37.71
N GLY A 653 0.38 39.07 -38.83
CA GLY A 653 1.05 39.14 -40.13
C GLY A 653 2.39 38.38 -40.19
N LEU A 654 2.50 37.28 -39.44
CA LEU A 654 3.64 36.36 -39.52
C LEU A 654 3.52 35.60 -40.86
N THR A 655 4.30 35.97 -41.87
CA THR A 655 4.31 35.30 -43.19
C THR A 655 4.86 33.88 -43.08
N ASP A 656 4.28 32.93 -43.82
CA ASP A 656 4.79 31.56 -43.90
C ASP A 656 6.15 31.53 -44.59
N ALA A 657 7.16 30.99 -43.91
CA ALA A 657 8.51 30.83 -44.46
C ALA A 657 8.59 29.80 -45.61
N HIS A 658 7.46 29.29 -46.11
CA HIS A 658 7.41 28.28 -47.16
C HIS A 658 7.10 28.81 -48.57
N ASP A 659 6.76 30.09 -48.75
CA ASP A 659 6.40 30.62 -50.09
C ASP A 659 7.47 31.51 -50.78
N GLU A 660 8.54 31.93 -50.09
CA GLU A 660 9.56 32.80 -50.73
C GLU A 660 10.59 32.06 -51.63
N GLN A 661 10.55 30.73 -51.70
CA GLN A 661 11.39 29.97 -52.64
C GLN A 661 10.68 29.60 -53.95
N GLY A 662 9.39 29.95 -54.11
CA GLY A 662 8.59 29.58 -55.29
C GLY A 662 8.60 30.59 -56.46
N GLU A 663 8.87 31.87 -56.23
CA GLU A 663 8.69 32.91 -57.27
C GLU A 663 9.96 33.36 -58.00
N HIS A 664 11.16 32.96 -57.56
CA HIS A 664 12.40 33.31 -58.29
C HIS A 664 12.78 32.35 -59.43
N GLN A 665 11.93 31.38 -59.78
CA GLN A 665 12.18 30.40 -60.86
C GLN A 665 11.15 30.40 -61.99
N ARG A 666 10.32 31.45 -62.10
CA ARG A 666 9.53 31.73 -63.31
C ARG A 666 9.50 33.23 -63.61
N LEU A 667 10.57 33.74 -64.22
CA LEU A 667 10.56 34.80 -65.24
C LEU A 667 11.91 34.88 -65.93
#